data_AF-A0A016VMH2-F1
#
_entry.id   AF-A0A016VMH2-F1
#
_cell.length_a   1.000
_cell.length_b   1.000
_cell.length_c   1.000
_cell.angle_alpha   90.00
_cell.angle_beta   90.00
_cell.angle_gamma   90.00
#
_symmetry.space_group_name_H-M   'P 1'
#
loop_
_entity.id
_entity.type
_entity.pdbx_description
1 polymer ?
#
loop_
_entity_poly.entity_id
_entity_poly.type
_entity_poly.pdbx_seq_one_letter_code
_entity_poly.pdbx_strand_id
1 'polypeptide(L)'
;MFSEISSISSSGPSPPPSSTAATCRLADAAAPPLTRHSPVLPPIVAYSVDPLNPAKYDQLLTKCLHMLRYQLEVIAHLPSTETMVLYIFNEEACKQYAANTEETYTFDVGHDTNYKLKFAVARFNGESRKTIVRSGSLLKRIMQLDRKEDESIQISQLPINSPVKKSISLKGRQYTVELKLLKNIDHDSMPHLDFDDLLELTRSLHEHDAEAANGNYSGELSDRSFALLHRSAHFSNIPPEVLKIATLSVFLVWDNSRANLDTTAITQLVKQLKSQQNVIKSEILDTALAHLAECVIAELHEVLQEFTQQSLFPPDGHQILKSMNTALKTVVDICVLSVWDLSTSNDPSPVLTGELVRMVKESAERWMEEVSRPNTEDEKDRCLTIQSMWEMLQRNFPTYNLFFHQFNINYAEIVLETIDEKLESFSHDYLSESLAQLDSRQGDQLEMFTKYSMRFYDTLHSLADFGKKNRVKTLRLYDFEAWFAQVTVFWTYSWREISLKMVARTISLNTDGDATKYEHRRPLPGGLYSFLCIQKGLSDDYSMLAFQRPEHMVMGSISLVHIYSENIYAYAKKLHTDALSTDSGTESRIVRAVNGIEQALLFISERWRRFVDFDRITAVLTEEEVAAIQNSCMNVLDASRKRCEQIMYALLRIHSRFKRDDVIKIAKNITVDHHEHSKTLAAYMREISPAERIHAILDSVDRLACDVRGELLHRCSQISLGILHKMLETEILRYLKRHHNPEYYSDIYVTLKAIHAILEIPAETSELTSLLHLYSFTTDELILSYYAKVAENVHVNLNDHGPHINIQVGYVPTTGENALIILNVVSLDNVPQLNSLCDRIDPFVRIELLPPTLYPPQCFPLHKTKTLANCEESTWNQDFQFLIPQQLFYTYGSSLCISVLDHDRLCNQLIGRTFLATNQLPRLESLSIRKLPKPQSLPLQQPDDGHQQPYYKVTELKKFYKMLKERSAYDKTARAFIRREKAAKKMYLKSLSRRFSIRLKNLRKLSVRE
;
A
#
# COMPACT_ATOMS: atom_id res chain seq x y z
N MET A 1 6.22 11.83 -23.00
CA MET A 1 6.25 13.20 -22.42
C MET A 1 6.18 13.19 -20.89
N PHE A 2 6.70 12.15 -20.22
CA PHE A 2 7.01 12.10 -18.78
C PHE A 2 8.05 10.99 -18.55
N SER A 3 9.16 11.05 -19.29
CA SER A 3 10.28 10.10 -19.15
C SER A 3 11.63 10.79 -18.94
N GLU A 4 11.66 12.11 -18.70
CA GLU A 4 12.91 12.86 -18.51
C GLU A 4 12.74 13.96 -17.45
N ILE A 5 12.40 13.61 -16.20
CA ILE A 5 12.70 14.45 -15.03
C ILE A 5 12.92 13.53 -13.82
N SER A 6 13.96 12.70 -13.90
CA SER A 6 14.47 11.92 -12.76
C SER A 6 15.96 12.15 -12.56
N SER A 7 16.38 13.41 -12.71
CA SER A 7 17.72 13.88 -12.36
C SER A 7 17.68 15.40 -12.28
N ILE A 8 17.75 15.96 -11.07
CA ILE A 8 18.44 17.21 -10.70
C ILE A 8 18.27 17.36 -9.18
N SER A 9 19.34 17.07 -8.46
CA SER A 9 19.58 17.47 -7.07
C SER A 9 20.30 18.82 -7.04
N SER A 10 20.14 19.53 -5.91
CA SER A 10 21.03 20.55 -5.32
C SER A 10 21.35 21.84 -6.09
N SER A 11 20.70 22.94 -5.67
CA SER A 11 21.37 24.23 -5.39
C SER A 11 20.35 25.27 -4.89
N GLY A 12 20.37 25.58 -3.59
CA GLY A 12 19.62 26.70 -3.02
C GLY A 12 20.43 28.00 -3.10
N PRO A 13 19.82 29.17 -3.36
CA PRO A 13 20.50 30.45 -3.37
C PRO A 13 20.55 31.04 -1.94
N SER A 14 21.74 31.46 -1.53
CA SER A 14 22.00 32.26 -0.33
C SER A 14 21.51 33.71 -0.49
N PRO A 15 20.92 34.33 0.55
CA PRO A 15 20.73 35.78 0.61
C PRO A 15 21.92 36.51 1.30
N PRO A 16 22.05 37.83 1.06
CA PRO A 16 23.28 38.61 1.25
C PRO A 16 23.41 39.30 2.63
N PRO A 17 24.55 39.94 2.95
CA PRO A 17 24.87 40.46 4.27
C PRO A 17 24.57 41.96 4.42
N SER A 18 24.19 42.40 5.63
CA SER A 18 24.38 43.78 6.07
C SER A 18 24.41 43.93 7.59
N SER A 19 25.46 44.59 8.03
CA SER A 19 25.86 45.04 9.37
C SER A 19 24.92 46.07 10.02
N THR A 20 24.83 46.07 11.36
CA THR A 20 25.42 47.11 12.24
C THR A 20 25.28 46.78 13.72
N ALA A 21 26.32 47.11 14.48
CA ALA A 21 26.43 46.98 15.92
C ALA A 21 25.68 48.10 16.67
N ALA A 22 25.17 47.79 17.85
CA ALA A 22 25.05 48.74 18.95
C ALA A 22 25.23 48.01 20.28
N THR A 23 26.33 48.35 20.95
CA THR A 23 26.71 48.02 22.32
C THR A 23 25.69 48.47 23.36
N CYS A 24 25.39 47.61 24.34
CA CYS A 24 25.13 48.02 25.72
C CYS A 24 25.73 46.98 26.66
N ARG A 25 26.84 47.35 27.31
CA ARG A 25 27.31 46.73 28.56
C ARG A 25 26.35 47.17 29.66
N LEU A 26 25.94 46.25 30.55
CA LEU A 26 25.71 46.54 31.97
C LEU A 26 25.46 45.24 32.76
N ALA A 27 26.23 45.13 33.85
CA ALA A 27 25.98 44.39 35.09
C ALA A 27 26.00 42.84 35.06
N ASP A 28 27.19 42.31 35.37
CA ASP A 28 27.32 41.13 36.22
C ASP A 28 26.59 41.40 37.56
N ALA A 29 25.49 40.68 37.79
CA ALA A 29 24.86 40.58 39.09
C ALA A 29 24.82 39.10 39.46
N ALA A 30 25.73 38.71 40.35
CA ALA A 30 25.71 37.44 41.05
C ALA A 30 24.35 37.28 41.76
N ALA A 31 23.60 36.25 41.37
CA ALA A 31 22.42 35.79 42.08
C ALA A 31 22.84 34.78 43.19
N PRO A 32 22.10 34.71 44.30
CA PRO A 32 22.59 34.29 45.61
C PRO A 32 22.62 32.77 45.80
N PRO A 33 23.37 32.25 46.80
CA PRO A 33 23.27 30.85 47.20
C PRO A 33 21.92 30.60 47.88
N LEU A 34 21.15 29.65 47.33
CA LEU A 34 19.90 29.16 47.90
C LEU A 34 20.20 28.29 49.12
N THR A 35 19.72 28.74 50.27
CA THR A 35 19.63 28.00 51.53
C THR A 35 18.72 26.78 51.37
N ARG A 36 19.26 25.58 51.68
CA ARG A 36 18.48 24.34 51.83
C ARG A 36 17.51 24.48 53.00
N HIS A 37 16.22 24.27 52.76
CA HIS A 37 15.21 24.11 53.80
C HIS A 37 14.76 22.65 53.83
N SER A 38 15.00 21.96 54.94
CA SER A 38 14.60 20.56 55.16
C SER A 38 13.15 20.45 55.67
N PRO A 39 12.37 19.43 55.26
CA PRO A 39 11.16 19.03 55.95
C PRO A 39 11.50 18.04 57.09
N VAL A 40 10.78 18.19 58.20
CA VAL A 40 10.93 17.42 59.44
C VAL A 40 10.28 16.05 59.33
N LEU A 41 11.04 14.97 59.60
CA LEU A 41 10.56 13.61 59.94
C LEU A 41 11.41 13.07 61.12
N PRO A 42 10.89 12.09 61.90
CA PRO A 42 10.97 12.06 63.36
C PRO A 42 12.34 11.64 63.92
N PRO A 43 12.64 11.99 65.18
CA PRO A 43 13.96 11.80 65.76
C PRO A 43 14.25 10.31 65.95
N ILE A 44 15.24 9.81 65.21
CA ILE A 44 15.99 8.64 65.66
C ILE A 44 16.74 9.09 66.91
N VAL A 45 16.54 8.36 67.99
CA VAL A 45 17.01 8.66 69.34
C VAL A 45 18.49 9.04 69.32
N ALA A 46 18.76 10.33 69.52
CA ALA A 46 20.10 10.86 69.73
C ALA A 46 20.65 10.30 71.05
N TYR A 47 21.48 9.26 70.97
CA TYR A 47 22.45 9.02 72.03
C TYR A 47 23.51 10.13 71.91
N SER A 48 23.41 11.11 72.80
CA SER A 48 24.43 12.15 72.95
C SER A 48 25.73 11.51 73.42
N VAL A 49 26.65 11.24 72.50
CA VAL A 49 28.05 11.01 72.84
C VAL A 49 28.75 12.37 72.77
N ASP A 50 29.28 12.82 73.90
CA ASP A 50 30.05 14.07 73.99
C ASP A 50 31.14 14.11 72.90
N PRO A 51 31.39 15.28 72.26
CA PRO A 51 32.40 15.42 71.22
C PRO A 51 33.77 14.94 71.72
N LEU A 52 34.47 14.18 70.87
CA LEU A 52 35.81 13.66 71.13
C LEU A 52 36.78 14.79 71.47
N ASN A 53 37.05 14.98 72.76
CA ASN A 53 38.06 15.90 73.25
C ASN A 53 39.46 15.36 72.91
N PRO A 54 40.42 16.18 72.42
CA PRO A 54 41.80 15.75 72.11
C PRO A 54 42.49 14.90 73.18
N ALA A 55 42.14 15.06 74.46
CA ALA A 55 42.66 14.21 75.54
C ALA A 55 42.15 12.75 75.53
N LYS A 56 40.90 12.50 75.13
CA LYS A 56 40.36 11.13 74.92
C LYS A 56 40.97 10.49 73.66
N TYR A 57 41.28 11.32 72.69
CA TYR A 57 41.92 10.94 71.42
C TYR A 57 43.31 10.34 71.63
N ASP A 58 44.16 11.07 72.36
CA ASP A 58 45.48 10.59 72.75
C ASP A 58 45.38 9.35 73.64
N GLN A 59 44.36 9.24 74.51
CA GLN A 59 44.12 8.02 75.29
C GLN A 59 43.75 6.80 74.43
N LEU A 60 42.91 6.94 73.42
CA LEU A 60 42.51 5.85 72.51
C LEU A 60 43.68 5.42 71.62
N LEU A 61 44.39 6.38 71.01
CA LEU A 61 45.60 6.11 70.22
C LEU A 61 46.68 5.44 71.06
N THR A 62 46.85 5.91 72.31
CA THR A 62 47.78 5.31 73.28
C THR A 62 47.34 3.91 73.67
N LYS A 63 46.05 3.65 73.89
CA LYS A 63 45.52 2.29 74.13
C LYS A 63 45.78 1.36 72.94
N CYS A 64 45.52 1.80 71.71
CA CYS A 64 45.80 1.02 70.50
C CYS A 64 47.30 0.73 70.32
N LEU A 65 48.16 1.71 70.62
CA LEU A 65 49.62 1.54 70.63
C LEU A 65 50.07 0.56 71.74
N HIS A 66 49.40 0.55 72.89
CA HIS A 66 49.60 -0.41 73.98
C HIS A 66 49.07 -1.82 73.66
N MET A 67 48.49 -2.09 72.50
CA MET A 67 48.12 -3.46 72.07
C MET A 67 49.19 -4.09 71.17
N LEU A 68 50.16 -3.31 70.71
CA LEU A 68 51.30 -3.80 69.92
C LEU A 68 52.35 -4.36 70.85
N ARG A 69 52.58 -5.67 70.84
CA ARG A 69 53.69 -6.29 71.57
C ARG A 69 54.85 -6.53 70.63
N TYR A 70 55.99 -5.97 70.97
CA TYR A 70 57.25 -6.25 70.30
C TYR A 70 57.95 -7.40 71.01
N GLN A 71 58.24 -8.46 70.26
CA GLN A 71 59.07 -9.56 70.72
C GLN A 71 60.42 -9.48 70.02
N LEU A 72 61.50 -9.44 70.78
CA LEU A 72 62.84 -9.48 70.24
C LEU A 72 63.35 -10.91 70.28
N GLU A 73 63.61 -11.49 69.13
CA GLU A 73 64.34 -12.74 69.00
C GLU A 73 65.84 -12.44 68.90
N VAL A 74 66.62 -13.11 69.73
CA VAL A 74 68.07 -12.98 69.77
C VAL A 74 68.69 -14.35 69.64
N ILE A 75 69.54 -14.53 68.62
CA ILE A 75 70.34 -15.73 68.41
C ILE A 75 71.80 -15.34 68.60
N ALA A 76 72.45 -15.87 69.63
CA ALA A 76 73.84 -15.57 69.93
C ALA A 76 74.74 -16.75 69.58
N HIS A 77 75.69 -16.54 68.67
CA HIS A 77 76.67 -17.56 68.29
C HIS A 77 77.89 -17.47 69.21
N LEU A 78 77.88 -18.25 70.30
CA LEU A 78 78.89 -18.22 71.37
C LEU A 78 79.55 -19.61 71.54
N PRO A 79 80.82 -19.69 72.02
CA PRO A 79 81.43 -20.95 72.45
C PRO A 79 80.77 -21.51 73.73
N SER A 80 80.64 -22.83 73.86
CA SER A 80 79.91 -23.56 74.93
C SER A 80 80.35 -23.29 76.38
N THR A 81 81.44 -22.55 76.59
CA THR A 81 81.97 -22.18 77.91
C THR A 81 81.58 -20.77 78.38
N GLU A 82 80.88 -19.99 77.56
CA GLU A 82 80.58 -18.58 77.83
C GLU A 82 79.06 -18.30 77.76
N THR A 83 78.51 -17.72 78.83
CA THR A 83 77.12 -17.24 78.87
C THR A 83 77.11 -15.74 78.60
N MET A 84 76.31 -15.33 77.61
CA MET A 84 76.06 -13.92 77.34
C MET A 84 74.87 -13.45 78.16
N VAL A 85 74.98 -12.27 78.72
CA VAL A 85 73.93 -11.56 79.43
C VAL A 85 73.46 -10.42 78.55
N LEU A 86 72.19 -10.47 78.17
CA LEU A 86 71.50 -9.40 77.47
C LEU A 86 70.83 -8.47 78.49
N TYR A 87 71.13 -7.18 78.41
CA TYR A 87 70.43 -6.12 79.12
C TYR A 87 69.53 -5.37 78.15
N ILE A 88 68.24 -5.33 78.46
CA ILE A 88 67.23 -4.52 77.78
C ILE A 88 66.84 -3.39 78.73
N PHE A 89 67.20 -2.15 78.42
CA PHE A 89 67.02 -1.04 79.37
C PHE A 89 66.63 0.28 78.72
N ASN A 90 65.83 1.08 79.40
CA ASN A 90 65.54 2.48 79.06
C ASN A 90 65.94 3.38 80.25
N GLU A 91 65.51 4.63 80.27
CA GLU A 91 65.86 5.57 81.35
C GLU A 91 65.23 5.20 82.71
N GLU A 92 64.19 4.34 82.72
CA GLU A 92 63.40 4.04 83.92
C GLU A 92 63.50 2.57 84.39
N ALA A 93 63.79 1.63 83.48
CA ALA A 93 63.76 0.19 83.75
C ALA A 93 64.87 -0.56 83.01
N CYS A 94 65.42 -1.60 83.64
CA CYS A 94 66.38 -2.53 83.02
C CYS A 94 65.97 -3.98 83.32
N LYS A 95 65.89 -4.80 82.26
CA LYS A 95 65.68 -6.25 82.32
C LYS A 95 66.98 -6.95 81.92
N GLN A 96 67.32 -8.00 82.65
CA GLN A 96 68.51 -8.81 82.41
C GLN A 96 68.10 -10.23 82.04
N TYR A 97 68.68 -10.75 80.95
CA TYR A 97 68.45 -12.11 80.47
C TYR A 97 69.80 -12.81 80.28
N ALA A 98 69.91 -14.06 80.73
CA ALA A 98 71.05 -14.91 80.42
C ALA A 98 70.73 -15.75 79.18
N ALA A 99 71.59 -15.71 78.17
CA ALA A 99 71.51 -16.45 76.92
C ALA A 99 72.72 -17.40 76.83
N ASN A 100 72.43 -18.70 76.73
CA ASN A 100 73.39 -19.77 76.50
C ASN A 100 73.43 -20.15 75.01
N THR A 101 74.38 -20.99 74.60
CA THR A 101 74.73 -21.27 73.19
C THR A 101 73.60 -21.81 72.31
N GLU A 102 73.50 -21.29 71.08
CA GLU A 102 72.75 -21.77 69.90
C GLU A 102 71.21 -21.82 69.94
N GLU A 103 70.56 -21.41 71.02
CA GLU A 103 69.09 -21.29 71.07
C GLU A 103 68.59 -19.92 70.59
N THR A 104 67.43 -19.89 69.92
CA THR A 104 66.69 -18.65 69.65
C THR A 104 65.95 -18.23 70.91
N TYR A 105 66.37 -17.12 71.49
CA TYR A 105 65.70 -16.57 72.67
C TYR A 105 64.70 -15.50 72.26
N THR A 106 63.44 -15.74 72.57
CA THR A 106 62.37 -14.76 72.39
C THR A 106 62.16 -13.97 73.68
N PHE A 107 62.28 -12.64 73.59
CA PHE A 107 62.13 -11.73 74.70
C PHE A 107 60.97 -10.78 74.44
N ASP A 108 60.00 -10.74 75.36
CA ASP A 108 58.90 -9.78 75.29
C ASP A 108 59.38 -8.40 75.76
N VAL A 109 59.49 -7.48 74.80
CA VAL A 109 59.90 -6.09 75.01
C VAL A 109 58.70 -5.25 75.47
N GLY A 110 57.47 -5.75 75.28
CA GLY A 110 56.24 -5.02 75.58
C GLY A 110 55.90 -4.00 74.50
N HIS A 111 55.34 -2.85 74.90
CA HIS A 111 54.75 -1.85 73.99
C HIS A 111 55.68 -0.68 73.65
N ASP A 112 56.75 -0.50 74.43
CA ASP A 112 57.69 0.61 74.28
C ASP A 112 58.94 0.14 73.52
N THR A 113 59.36 0.89 72.50
CA THR A 113 60.54 0.60 71.67
C THR A 113 61.76 1.44 72.03
N ASN A 114 61.65 2.34 73.02
CA ASN A 114 62.74 3.18 73.52
C ASN A 114 63.74 2.44 74.44
N TYR A 115 63.74 1.11 74.40
CA TYR A 115 64.77 0.32 75.06
C TYR A 115 66.07 0.26 74.22
N LYS A 116 67.19 0.23 74.92
CA LYS A 116 68.53 -0.06 74.41
C LYS A 116 68.92 -1.49 74.82
N LEU A 117 69.60 -2.16 73.91
CA LEU A 117 70.19 -3.47 74.07
C LEU A 117 71.69 -3.31 74.35
N LYS A 118 72.17 -3.92 75.42
CA LYS A 118 73.60 -4.05 75.72
C LYS A 118 73.92 -5.48 76.08
N PHE A 119 75.03 -5.98 75.58
CA PHE A 119 75.48 -7.35 75.78
C PHE A 119 76.67 -7.35 76.74
N ALA A 120 76.75 -8.32 77.64
CA ALA A 120 77.90 -8.54 78.51
C ALA A 120 78.16 -10.04 78.68
N VAL A 121 79.36 -10.45 79.06
CA VAL A 121 79.68 -11.87 79.34
C VAL A 121 79.83 -12.07 80.85
N ALA A 122 79.10 -13.03 81.42
CA ALA A 122 79.20 -13.41 82.83
C ALA A 122 79.42 -14.92 82.97
N ARG A 123 80.37 -15.32 83.83
CA ARG A 123 80.52 -16.73 84.23
C ARG A 123 79.54 -17.02 85.37
N PHE A 124 78.44 -17.71 85.07
CA PHE A 124 77.48 -18.13 86.09
C PHE A 124 77.82 -19.53 86.60
N ASN A 125 77.95 -19.68 87.91
CA ASN A 125 77.97 -21.00 88.56
C ASN A 125 76.51 -21.47 88.71
N GLY A 126 76.00 -22.14 87.67
CA GLY A 126 75.00 -23.20 87.82
C GLY A 126 73.54 -22.88 88.22
N GLU A 127 73.10 -21.62 88.36
CA GLU A 127 71.68 -21.34 88.62
C GLU A 127 71.04 -20.41 87.57
N SER A 128 70.05 -20.94 86.84
CA SER A 128 69.21 -20.18 85.91
C SER A 128 68.17 -19.34 86.67
N ARG A 129 68.49 -18.09 86.99
CA ARG A 129 67.50 -17.12 87.52
C ARG A 129 67.07 -16.12 86.45
N LYS A 130 65.83 -16.25 85.96
CA LYS A 130 65.10 -15.13 85.34
C LYS A 130 64.56 -14.24 86.47
N THR A 131 65.30 -13.21 86.85
CA THR A 131 64.88 -12.25 87.89
C THR A 131 64.70 -10.86 87.27
N ILE A 132 63.45 -10.38 87.26
CA ILE A 132 63.11 -8.98 87.00
C ILE A 132 63.51 -8.18 88.25
N VAL A 133 64.48 -7.27 88.12
CA VAL A 133 64.90 -6.40 89.23
C VAL A 133 64.54 -4.95 88.88
N ARG A 134 63.48 -4.41 89.51
CA ARG A 134 63.21 -2.97 89.51
C ARG A 134 64.12 -2.30 90.55
N SER A 135 65.39 -2.04 90.25
CA SER A 135 66.26 -1.27 91.15
C SER A 135 67.12 -0.26 90.40
N GLY A 136 67.10 1.00 90.86
CA GLY A 136 67.98 2.08 90.36
C GLY A 136 69.47 1.83 90.60
N SER A 137 69.82 0.82 91.41
CA SER A 137 71.20 0.38 91.63
C SER A 137 71.78 -0.40 90.45
N LEU A 138 70.97 -1.15 89.69
CA LEU A 138 71.41 -1.90 88.51
C LEU A 138 71.63 -0.97 87.31
N LEU A 139 70.72 -0.01 87.12
CA LEU A 139 70.81 1.05 86.09
C LEU A 139 72.09 1.89 86.27
N LYS A 140 72.39 2.33 87.51
CA LYS A 140 73.65 3.03 87.84
C LYS A 140 74.89 2.19 87.51
N ARG A 141 74.85 0.88 87.73
CA ARG A 141 75.98 -0.04 87.46
C ARG A 141 76.21 -0.22 85.96
N ILE A 142 75.15 -0.24 85.16
CA ILE A 142 75.22 -0.33 83.69
C ILE A 142 75.69 1.01 83.08
N MET A 143 75.22 2.14 83.61
CA MET A 143 75.70 3.48 83.20
C MET A 143 77.16 3.74 83.62
N GLN A 144 77.63 3.16 84.73
CA GLN A 144 79.05 3.22 85.13
C GLN A 144 79.96 2.28 84.34
N LEU A 145 79.38 1.34 83.58
CA LEU A 145 80.08 0.45 82.65
C LEU A 145 80.31 1.09 81.27
N ASP A 146 80.02 2.39 81.08
CA ASP A 146 80.39 3.13 79.87
C ASP A 146 81.90 3.39 79.82
N ARG A 147 82.66 2.31 79.59
CA ARG A 147 83.96 2.41 78.94
C ARG A 147 83.71 2.60 77.44
N LYS A 148 84.53 3.44 76.79
CA LYS A 148 84.44 3.87 75.37
C LYS A 148 84.36 2.76 74.30
N GLU A 149 84.24 1.48 74.66
CA GLU A 149 84.35 0.34 73.73
C GLU A 149 83.09 -0.54 73.63
N ASP A 150 82.01 -0.30 74.40
CA ASP A 150 80.80 -1.15 74.34
C ASP A 150 79.66 -0.53 73.51
N GLU A 151 79.30 -1.14 72.38
CA GLU A 151 78.16 -0.74 71.55
C GLU A 151 76.82 -1.04 72.24
N SER A 152 75.94 -0.04 72.32
CA SER A 152 74.52 -0.24 72.66
C SER A 152 73.66 -0.10 71.40
N ILE A 153 72.69 -1.00 71.22
CA ILE A 153 71.80 -1.02 70.05
C ILE A 153 70.43 -0.50 70.49
N GLN A 154 69.91 0.52 69.82
CA GLN A 154 68.57 1.02 70.12
C GLN A 154 67.52 0.14 69.43
N ILE A 155 66.54 -0.38 70.17
CA ILE A 155 65.54 -1.33 69.63
C ILE A 155 64.69 -0.68 68.54
N SER A 156 64.38 0.61 68.70
CA SER A 156 63.64 1.40 67.70
C SER A 156 64.34 1.50 66.33
N GLN A 157 65.64 1.19 66.25
CA GLN A 157 66.41 1.20 64.99
C GLN A 157 66.48 -0.17 64.32
N LEU A 158 65.91 -1.22 64.91
CA LEU A 158 65.88 -2.55 64.30
C LEU A 158 64.71 -2.66 63.31
N PRO A 159 64.94 -3.22 62.11
CA PRO A 159 63.87 -3.46 61.15
C PRO A 159 62.92 -4.55 61.67
N ILE A 160 61.61 -4.26 61.60
CA ILE A 160 60.56 -5.17 62.08
C ILE A 160 60.44 -6.37 61.12
N ASN A 161 60.25 -7.57 61.69
CA ASN A 161 60.10 -8.87 61.03
C ASN A 161 61.27 -9.31 60.14
N SER A 162 62.41 -8.62 60.19
CA SER A 162 63.61 -8.90 59.40
C SER A 162 64.81 -9.17 60.33
N PRO A 163 65.60 -10.25 60.11
CA PRO A 163 66.75 -10.52 60.95
C PRO A 163 67.94 -9.61 60.60
N VAL A 164 68.64 -9.11 61.62
CA VAL A 164 69.84 -8.29 61.52
C VAL A 164 71.00 -8.97 62.23
N LYS A 165 72.07 -9.25 61.50
CA LYS A 165 73.32 -9.77 62.08
C LYS A 165 74.22 -8.62 62.51
N LYS A 166 74.57 -8.57 63.79
CA LYS A 166 75.46 -7.58 64.41
C LYS A 166 76.65 -8.30 65.04
N SER A 167 77.86 -7.84 64.70
CA SER A 167 79.09 -8.28 65.38
C SER A 167 79.35 -7.36 66.56
N ILE A 168 79.50 -7.91 67.76
CA ILE A 168 79.68 -7.17 69.01
C ILE A 168 81.03 -7.57 69.61
N SER A 169 81.87 -6.59 69.94
CA SER A 169 83.15 -6.80 70.60
C SER A 169 82.98 -6.74 72.10
N LEU A 170 83.35 -7.80 72.84
CA LEU A 170 83.31 -7.85 74.30
C LEU A 170 84.67 -8.32 74.82
N LYS A 171 85.33 -7.50 75.66
CA LYS A 171 86.67 -7.77 76.24
C LYS A 171 87.72 -8.20 75.20
N GLY A 172 87.69 -7.61 74.00
CA GLY A 172 88.66 -7.87 72.92
C GLY A 172 88.38 -9.11 72.05
N ARG A 173 87.23 -9.77 72.20
CA ARG A 173 86.75 -10.85 71.31
C ARG A 173 85.47 -10.43 70.60
N GLN A 174 85.34 -10.77 69.31
CA GLN A 174 84.14 -10.49 68.52
C GLN A 174 83.17 -11.68 68.56
N TYR A 175 81.89 -11.39 68.80
CA TYR A 175 80.78 -12.34 68.83
C TYR A 175 79.71 -11.88 67.84
N THR A 176 79.09 -12.82 67.12
CA THR A 176 78.00 -12.49 66.18
C THR A 176 76.66 -12.81 66.82
N VAL A 177 75.75 -11.84 66.79
CA VAL A 177 74.38 -11.96 67.29
C VAL A 177 73.42 -11.59 66.17
N GLU A 178 72.43 -12.44 65.93
CA GLU A 178 71.32 -12.18 65.02
C GLU A 178 70.10 -11.73 65.83
N LEU A 179 69.53 -10.59 65.43
CA LEU A 179 68.44 -9.91 66.11
C LEU A 179 67.25 -9.78 65.16
N LYS A 180 66.09 -10.26 65.56
CA LYS A 180 64.84 -10.12 64.79
C LYS A 180 63.75 -9.57 65.68
N LEU A 181 63.23 -8.39 65.36
CA LEU A 181 62.14 -7.78 66.11
C LEU A 181 60.80 -8.20 65.49
N LEU A 182 60.09 -9.11 66.14
CA LEU A 182 58.74 -9.53 65.76
C LEU A 182 57.70 -8.56 66.31
N LYS A 183 56.69 -8.24 65.49
CA LYS A 183 55.52 -7.45 65.89
C LYS A 183 54.31 -8.37 65.99
N ASN A 184 53.83 -8.61 67.22
CA ASN A 184 52.64 -9.41 67.50
C ASN A 184 51.49 -8.51 67.99
N ILE A 185 50.28 -8.84 67.57
CA ILE A 185 49.04 -8.15 67.96
C ILE A 185 48.28 -9.11 68.89
N ASP A 186 47.86 -8.62 70.06
CA ASP A 186 47.08 -9.39 71.03
C ASP A 186 45.59 -9.39 70.62
N HIS A 187 45.20 -10.31 69.74
CA HIS A 187 43.86 -10.38 69.16
C HIS A 187 42.75 -10.76 70.18
N ASP A 188 43.09 -11.43 71.29
CA ASP A 188 42.11 -11.90 72.29
C ASP A 188 41.58 -10.78 73.20
N SER A 189 42.26 -9.63 73.24
CA SER A 189 41.92 -8.47 74.06
C SER A 189 41.21 -7.36 73.29
N MET A 190 40.91 -7.60 72.02
CA MET A 190 40.36 -6.59 71.12
C MET A 190 38.82 -6.64 71.07
N PRO A 191 38.12 -5.50 71.22
CA PRO A 191 36.70 -5.46 70.90
C PRO A 191 36.53 -5.71 69.40
N HIS A 192 35.68 -6.67 69.03
CA HIS A 192 35.25 -6.82 67.65
C HIS A 192 34.47 -5.56 67.26
N LEU A 193 35.04 -4.74 66.38
CA LEU A 193 34.33 -3.65 65.74
C LEU A 193 33.36 -4.23 64.71
N ASP A 194 32.07 -4.08 64.96
CA ASP A 194 31.06 -4.30 63.94
C ASP A 194 31.01 -3.10 62.96
N PHE A 195 30.13 -3.17 61.97
CA PHE A 195 30.03 -2.11 60.96
C PHE A 195 29.46 -0.81 61.54
N ASP A 196 28.55 -0.89 62.52
CA ASP A 196 27.91 0.30 63.11
C ASP A 196 28.91 1.08 63.96
N ASP A 197 29.73 0.39 64.77
CA ASP A 197 30.83 0.98 65.52
C ASP A 197 31.86 1.64 64.58
N LEU A 198 32.16 0.99 63.45
CA LEU A 198 33.08 1.53 62.44
C LEU A 198 32.52 2.80 61.78
N LEU A 199 31.22 2.81 61.46
CA LEU A 199 30.54 3.93 60.84
C LEU A 199 30.50 5.14 61.77
N GLU A 200 30.16 4.94 63.04
CA GLU A 200 30.15 5.99 64.07
C GLU A 200 31.56 6.55 64.31
N LEU A 201 32.57 5.68 64.40
CA LEU A 201 33.97 6.10 64.52
C LEU A 201 34.40 6.92 63.30
N THR A 202 34.07 6.48 62.09
CA THR A 202 34.39 7.20 60.85
C THR A 202 33.72 8.58 60.82
N ARG A 203 32.43 8.66 61.17
CA ARG A 203 31.68 9.91 61.26
C ARG A 203 32.30 10.89 62.25
N SER A 204 32.53 10.45 63.48
CA SER A 204 33.06 11.29 64.55
C SER A 204 34.45 11.87 64.22
N LEU A 205 35.29 11.11 63.53
CA LEU A 205 36.63 11.56 63.13
C LEU A 205 36.58 12.62 62.03
N HIS A 206 35.74 12.42 61.02
CA HIS A 206 35.54 13.41 59.97
C HIS A 206 34.87 14.68 60.51
N GLU A 207 33.90 14.57 61.41
CA GLU A 207 33.27 15.73 62.06
C GLU A 207 34.29 16.52 62.90
N HIS A 208 35.15 15.85 63.67
CA HIS A 208 36.19 16.50 64.46
C HIS A 208 37.17 17.30 63.60
N ASP A 209 37.66 16.72 62.50
CA ASP A 209 38.57 17.42 61.58
C ASP A 209 37.84 18.52 60.79
N ALA A 210 36.55 18.35 60.49
CA ALA A 210 35.73 19.38 59.85
C ALA A 210 35.45 20.58 60.76
N GLU A 211 35.25 20.36 62.06
CA GLU A 211 35.14 21.45 63.05
C GLU A 211 36.43 22.26 63.18
N ALA A 212 37.58 21.64 62.92
CA ALA A 212 38.87 22.32 62.86
C ALA A 212 39.11 23.05 61.53
N ALA A 213 38.30 22.79 60.50
CA ALA A 213 38.41 23.43 59.18
C ALA A 213 37.58 24.73 59.11
N ASN A 214 38.14 25.78 58.52
CA ASN A 214 37.47 27.08 58.36
C ASN A 214 36.41 27.05 57.25
N GLY A 215 35.26 26.41 57.50
CA GLY A 215 34.03 26.50 56.70
C GLY A 215 33.87 25.49 55.57
N ASN A 216 34.93 25.16 54.82
CA ASN A 216 34.91 24.11 53.78
C ASN A 216 35.89 22.98 54.14
N TYR A 217 35.36 21.78 54.33
CA TYR A 217 36.13 20.59 54.66
C TYR A 217 36.48 19.80 53.40
N SER A 218 37.78 19.48 53.20
CA SER A 218 38.27 18.80 52.00
C SER A 218 37.92 17.31 51.91
N GLY A 219 37.41 16.72 53.00
CA GLY A 219 37.19 15.28 53.10
C GLY A 219 38.45 14.48 53.49
N GLU A 220 39.59 15.13 53.68
CA GLU A 220 40.81 14.47 54.13
C GLU A 220 40.92 14.47 55.66
N LEU A 221 41.27 13.31 56.22
CA LEU A 221 41.55 13.19 57.66
C LEU A 221 42.92 13.76 57.97
N SER A 222 43.06 14.38 59.14
CA SER A 222 44.37 14.77 59.68
C SER A 222 45.22 13.52 59.94
N ASP A 223 46.55 13.65 59.97
CA ASP A 223 47.47 12.51 60.19
C ASP A 223 47.10 11.68 61.43
N ARG A 224 46.53 12.33 62.45
CA ARG A 224 46.09 11.69 63.70
C ARG A 224 44.80 10.88 63.49
N SER A 225 43.81 11.46 62.81
CA SER A 225 42.53 10.80 62.46
C SER A 225 42.66 9.69 61.46
N PHE A 226 43.49 9.91 60.45
CA PHE A 226 43.87 8.88 59.51
C PHE A 226 44.53 7.69 60.22
N ALA A 227 45.52 7.96 61.09
CA ALA A 227 46.22 6.90 61.81
C ALA A 227 45.32 6.13 62.77
N LEU A 228 44.35 6.80 63.42
CA LEU A 228 43.42 6.14 64.34
C LEU A 228 42.46 5.21 63.59
N LEU A 229 41.79 5.71 62.54
CA LEU A 229 40.83 4.94 61.75
C LEU A 229 41.48 3.71 61.09
N HIS A 230 42.60 3.92 60.38
CA HIS A 230 43.28 2.83 59.68
C HIS A 230 43.89 1.79 60.62
N ARG A 231 44.35 2.19 61.82
CA ARG A 231 44.86 1.23 62.80
C ARG A 231 43.72 0.42 63.40
N SER A 232 42.61 1.06 63.80
CA SER A 232 41.44 0.36 64.33
C SER A 232 40.88 -0.68 63.35
N ALA A 233 40.82 -0.32 62.06
CA ALA A 233 40.40 -1.24 61.01
C ALA A 233 41.40 -2.39 60.76
N HIS A 234 42.71 -2.09 60.69
CA HIS A 234 43.76 -3.10 60.55
C HIS A 234 43.73 -4.09 61.72
N PHE A 235 43.46 -3.61 62.92
CA PHE A 235 43.36 -4.41 64.13
C PHE A 235 42.18 -5.40 64.06
N SER A 236 41.04 -4.95 63.53
CA SER A 236 39.82 -5.74 63.41
C SER A 236 39.70 -6.55 62.10
N ASN A 237 40.78 -6.66 61.31
CA ASN A 237 40.81 -7.30 59.99
C ASN A 237 39.77 -6.76 58.99
N ILE A 238 39.42 -5.47 59.10
CA ILE A 238 38.45 -4.83 58.21
C ILE A 238 39.13 -4.46 56.89
N PRO A 239 38.59 -4.89 55.73
CA PRO A 239 39.15 -4.55 54.44
C PRO A 239 39.18 -3.03 54.19
N PRO A 240 40.20 -2.49 53.50
CA PRO A 240 40.30 -1.06 53.20
C PRO A 240 39.15 -0.55 52.31
N GLU A 241 38.48 -1.43 51.56
CA GLU A 241 37.28 -1.11 50.78
C GLU A 241 36.10 -0.75 51.68
N VAL A 242 35.94 -1.45 52.80
CA VAL A 242 34.84 -1.22 53.76
C VAL A 242 35.01 0.14 54.44
N LEU A 243 36.24 0.53 54.75
CA LEU A 243 36.54 1.89 55.23
C LEU A 243 36.12 2.96 54.23
N LYS A 244 36.47 2.79 52.95
CA LYS A 244 36.10 3.76 51.90
C LYS A 244 34.59 3.81 51.67
N ILE A 245 33.90 2.68 51.77
CA ILE A 245 32.42 2.59 51.68
C ILE A 245 31.77 3.27 52.89
N ALA A 246 32.28 3.06 54.10
CA ALA A 246 31.81 3.74 55.31
C ALA A 246 32.02 5.26 55.21
N THR A 247 33.21 5.71 54.78
CA THR A 247 33.49 7.14 54.55
C THR A 247 32.56 7.73 53.48
N LEU A 248 32.33 7.02 52.37
CA LEU A 248 31.40 7.45 51.33
C LEU A 248 29.97 7.58 51.86
N SER A 249 29.51 6.63 52.67
CA SER A 249 28.18 6.65 53.29
C SER A 249 28.03 7.86 54.23
N VAL A 250 29.06 8.16 55.03
CA VAL A 250 29.09 9.35 55.90
C VAL A 250 29.04 10.65 55.08
N PHE A 251 29.73 10.71 53.95
CA PHE A 251 29.75 11.91 53.11
C PHE A 251 28.45 12.15 52.36
N LEU A 252 27.71 11.09 52.00
CA LEU A 252 26.39 11.23 51.39
C LEU A 252 25.36 11.80 52.36
N VAL A 253 25.43 11.43 53.64
CA VAL A 253 24.50 11.90 54.69
C VAL A 253 25.13 13.03 55.54
N TRP A 254 26.01 13.84 54.93
CA TRP A 254 26.74 14.87 55.66
C TRP A 254 25.82 16.04 56.06
N ASP A 255 25.52 16.16 57.35
CA ASP A 255 24.67 17.21 57.93
C ASP A 255 25.40 18.01 59.03
N ASN A 256 26.63 18.43 58.77
CA ASN A 256 27.38 19.24 59.74
C ASN A 256 27.09 20.73 59.58
N SER A 257 26.38 21.31 60.55
CA SER A 257 26.05 22.75 60.61
C SER A 257 27.24 23.72 60.58
N ARG A 258 28.47 23.26 60.87
CA ARG A 258 29.66 24.13 61.00
C ARG A 258 30.57 24.14 59.77
N ALA A 259 30.59 23.08 58.98
CA ALA A 259 31.47 22.96 57.82
C ALA A 259 30.80 22.18 56.68
N ASN A 260 30.80 22.77 55.49
CA ASN A 260 30.32 22.13 54.28
C ASN A 260 31.39 21.20 53.71
N LEU A 261 30.97 20.03 53.25
CA LEU A 261 31.86 19.12 52.52
C LEU A 261 32.20 19.68 51.14
N ASP A 262 33.47 19.62 50.74
CA ASP A 262 33.87 19.99 49.39
C ASP A 262 33.23 19.06 48.36
N THR A 263 32.68 19.65 47.30
CA THR A 263 32.09 18.98 46.14
C THR A 263 33.01 17.95 45.48
N THR A 264 34.33 18.07 45.65
CA THR A 264 35.29 17.12 45.07
C THR A 264 35.52 15.87 45.93
N ALA A 265 35.20 15.90 47.22
CA ALA A 265 35.52 14.82 48.17
C ALA A 265 34.87 13.48 47.79
N ILE A 266 33.56 13.50 47.47
CA ILE A 266 32.82 12.31 47.01
C ILE A 266 33.41 11.79 45.70
N THR A 267 33.69 12.69 44.74
CA THR A 267 34.24 12.32 43.43
C THR A 267 35.60 11.63 43.55
N GLN A 268 36.44 12.10 44.47
CA GLN A 268 37.76 11.51 44.74
C GLN A 268 37.63 10.10 45.34
N LEU A 269 36.74 9.89 46.32
CA LEU A 269 36.48 8.58 46.92
C LEU A 269 35.95 7.58 45.91
N VAL A 270 34.98 8.00 45.08
CA VAL A 270 34.45 7.17 44.00
C VAL A 270 35.56 6.77 43.01
N LYS A 271 36.46 7.69 42.65
CA LYS A 271 37.60 7.38 41.77
C LYS A 271 38.56 6.36 42.41
N GLN A 272 38.79 6.47 43.73
CA GLN A 272 39.61 5.52 44.46
C GLN A 272 38.97 4.12 44.50
N LEU A 273 37.66 4.03 44.72
CA LEU A 273 36.90 2.78 44.66
C LEU A 273 36.92 2.16 43.26
N LYS A 274 36.75 2.98 42.20
CA LYS A 274 36.86 2.51 40.79
C LYS A 274 38.24 1.95 40.44
N SER A 275 39.30 2.44 41.07
CA SER A 275 40.68 1.98 40.81
C SER A 275 41.07 0.67 41.51
N GLN A 276 40.25 0.16 42.43
CA GLN A 276 40.55 -1.07 43.16
C GLN A 276 40.23 -2.32 42.32
N GLN A 277 41.18 -3.26 42.29
CA GLN A 277 41.03 -4.56 41.63
C GLN A 277 41.14 -5.67 42.69
N ASN A 278 40.32 -6.72 42.55
CA ASN A 278 40.29 -7.91 43.41
C ASN A 278 39.73 -7.70 44.83
N VAL A 279 38.52 -7.15 44.94
CA VAL A 279 37.80 -7.05 46.22
C VAL A 279 37.33 -8.43 46.68
N ILE A 280 37.63 -8.79 47.92
CA ILE A 280 37.28 -10.09 48.51
C ILE A 280 35.95 -9.95 49.25
N LYS A 281 35.01 -10.86 48.98
CA LYS A 281 33.70 -10.87 49.65
C LYS A 281 33.86 -11.18 51.14
N SER A 282 33.22 -10.38 51.99
CA SER A 282 33.16 -10.56 53.45
C SER A 282 31.79 -10.14 53.97
N GLU A 283 31.38 -10.67 55.12
CA GLU A 283 30.08 -10.36 55.72
C GLU A 283 29.93 -8.87 56.07
N ILE A 284 30.99 -8.26 56.61
CA ILE A 284 31.01 -6.82 56.93
C ILE A 284 30.95 -5.93 55.67
N LEU A 285 31.44 -6.43 54.53
CA LEU A 285 31.35 -5.74 53.24
C LEU A 285 29.90 -5.78 52.70
N ASP A 286 29.20 -6.91 52.84
CA ASP A 286 27.79 -7.01 52.43
C ASP A 286 26.91 -6.06 53.25
N THR A 287 27.14 -5.95 54.58
CA THR A 287 26.46 -4.97 55.45
C THR A 287 26.80 -3.53 55.07
N ALA A 288 28.07 -3.25 54.77
CA ALA A 288 28.51 -1.92 54.35
C ALA A 288 27.88 -1.51 53.00
N LEU A 289 27.77 -2.43 52.05
CA LEU A 289 27.12 -2.20 50.76
C LEU A 289 25.61 -2.02 50.90
N ALA A 290 24.96 -2.75 51.82
CA ALA A 290 23.54 -2.55 52.12
C ALA A 290 23.28 -1.13 52.66
N HIS A 291 24.10 -0.69 53.63
CA HIS A 291 23.98 0.66 54.18
C HIS A 291 24.29 1.75 53.14
N LEU A 292 25.35 1.56 52.33
CA LEU A 292 25.66 2.48 51.24
C LEU A 292 24.49 2.57 50.25
N ALA A 293 23.85 1.45 49.92
CA ALA A 293 22.69 1.43 49.03
C ALA A 293 21.53 2.26 49.60
N GLU A 294 21.24 2.14 50.89
CA GLU A 294 20.23 2.97 51.56
C GLU A 294 20.56 4.47 51.47
N CYS A 295 21.81 4.85 51.74
CA CYS A 295 22.26 6.24 51.61
C CYS A 295 22.14 6.76 50.17
N VAL A 296 22.53 5.95 49.19
CA VAL A 296 22.43 6.30 47.76
C VAL A 296 20.98 6.45 47.32
N ILE A 297 20.08 5.58 47.80
CA ILE A 297 18.64 5.67 47.51
C ILE A 297 18.01 6.91 48.16
N ALA A 298 18.42 7.28 49.37
CA ALA A 298 17.96 8.51 50.02
C ALA A 298 18.38 9.76 49.23
N GLU A 299 19.66 9.86 48.86
CA GLU A 299 20.18 10.97 48.03
C GLU A 299 19.51 11.01 46.65
N LEU A 300 19.30 9.85 46.03
CA LEU A 300 18.56 9.73 44.78
C LEU A 300 17.16 10.36 44.88
N HIS A 301 16.41 10.04 45.93
CA HIS A 301 15.07 10.58 46.12
C HIS A 301 15.09 12.09 46.34
N GLU A 302 16.03 12.63 47.12
CA GLU A 302 16.17 14.09 47.29
C GLU A 302 16.48 14.78 45.96
N VAL A 303 17.45 14.27 45.20
CA VAL A 303 17.83 14.83 43.90
C VAL A 303 16.66 14.80 42.91
N LEU A 304 15.95 13.67 42.82
CA LEU A 304 14.82 13.53 41.89
C LEU A 304 13.59 14.34 42.32
N GLN A 305 13.42 14.63 43.62
CA GLN A 305 12.29 15.42 44.12
C GLN A 305 12.22 16.81 43.47
N GLU A 306 13.37 17.44 43.20
CA GLU A 306 13.46 18.74 42.51
C GLU A 306 12.87 18.74 41.09
N PHE A 307 12.82 17.57 40.45
CA PHE A 307 12.38 17.41 39.07
C PHE A 307 10.95 16.84 38.94
N THR A 308 10.32 16.42 40.04
CA THR A 308 8.98 15.78 40.02
C THR A 308 7.88 16.64 39.40
N GLN A 309 7.96 17.97 39.56
CA GLN A 309 6.99 18.91 38.99
C GLN A 309 7.30 19.32 37.55
N GLN A 310 8.48 19.00 37.02
CA GLN A 310 8.85 19.36 35.65
C GLN A 310 8.19 18.41 34.65
N SER A 311 7.83 18.94 33.48
CA SER A 311 7.24 18.14 32.40
C SER A 311 8.35 17.42 31.63
N LEU A 312 8.36 16.09 31.71
CA LEU A 312 9.19 15.22 30.88
C LEU A 312 8.46 14.81 29.59
N PHE A 313 7.15 15.03 29.53
CA PHE A 313 6.31 14.72 28.38
C PHE A 313 5.18 15.76 28.21
N PRO A 314 4.96 16.30 26.99
CA PRO A 314 5.72 16.07 25.76
C PRO A 314 7.15 16.60 25.86
N PRO A 315 8.11 16.00 25.15
CA PRO A 315 9.52 16.35 25.29
C PRO A 315 9.75 17.77 24.76
N ASP A 316 10.07 18.70 25.65
CA ASP A 316 10.35 20.10 25.30
C ASP A 316 11.78 20.51 25.73
N GLY A 317 12.61 20.80 24.74
CA GLY A 317 14.00 21.23 24.95
C GLY A 317 14.91 20.17 25.63
N HIS A 318 16.17 20.54 25.83
CA HIS A 318 17.20 19.66 26.44
C HIS A 318 17.73 20.18 27.78
N GLN A 319 17.23 21.34 28.25
CA GLN A 319 17.74 22.00 29.45
C GLN A 319 17.41 21.20 30.71
N ILE A 320 16.18 20.69 30.81
CA ILE A 320 15.73 19.83 31.93
C ILE A 320 16.63 18.60 32.02
N LEU A 321 16.86 17.90 30.90
CA LEU A 321 17.72 16.73 30.85
C LEU A 321 19.17 17.04 31.22
N LYS A 322 19.70 18.20 30.78
CA LYS A 322 21.07 18.63 31.12
C LYS A 322 21.21 18.91 32.62
N SER A 323 20.24 19.59 33.21
CA SER A 323 20.19 19.85 34.65
C SER A 323 20.08 18.55 35.44
N MET A 324 19.17 17.65 35.03
CA MET A 324 18.97 16.34 35.67
C MET A 324 20.23 15.46 35.56
N ASN A 325 20.90 15.45 34.41
CA ASN A 325 22.17 14.71 34.23
C ASN A 325 23.30 15.25 35.12
N THR A 326 23.31 16.56 35.36
CA THR A 326 24.31 17.20 36.22
C THR A 326 24.05 16.86 37.69
N ALA A 327 22.79 16.89 38.11
CA ALA A 327 22.38 16.57 39.48
C ALA A 327 22.56 15.06 39.79
N LEU A 328 22.20 14.18 38.86
CA LEU A 328 22.34 12.72 39.01
C LEU A 328 23.79 12.23 38.91
N LYS A 329 24.74 13.06 38.47
CA LYS A 329 26.11 12.63 38.17
C LYS A 329 26.75 11.85 39.31
N THR A 330 26.65 12.34 40.53
CA THR A 330 27.24 11.72 41.72
C THR A 330 26.62 10.35 42.01
N VAL A 331 25.29 10.26 41.98
CA VAL A 331 24.54 9.00 42.19
C VAL A 331 24.89 7.98 41.12
N VAL A 332 24.90 8.38 39.84
CA VAL A 332 25.25 7.51 38.72
C VAL A 332 26.69 7.01 38.83
N ASP A 333 27.62 7.88 39.20
CA ASP A 333 29.03 7.53 39.38
C ASP A 333 29.23 6.45 40.47
N ILE A 334 28.36 6.41 41.48
CA ILE A 334 28.32 5.40 42.56
C ILE A 334 27.62 4.12 42.09
N CYS A 335 26.50 4.20 41.37
CA CYS A 335 25.78 3.02 40.84
C CYS A 335 26.62 2.20 39.84
N VAL A 336 27.63 2.80 39.19
CA VAL A 336 28.50 2.11 38.21
C VAL A 336 29.76 1.51 38.86
N LEU A 337 29.86 1.49 40.19
CA LEU A 337 30.99 0.87 40.87
C LEU A 337 30.98 -0.66 40.71
N SER A 338 32.14 -1.25 40.43
CA SER A 338 32.31 -2.71 40.30
C SER A 338 32.10 -3.47 41.61
N VAL A 339 32.00 -2.77 42.75
CA VAL A 339 31.72 -3.40 44.06
C VAL A 339 30.32 -4.01 44.13
N TRP A 340 29.37 -3.52 43.30
CA TRP A 340 28.01 -4.04 43.25
C TRP A 340 27.93 -5.45 42.63
N ASP A 341 28.91 -5.86 41.80
CA ASP A 341 28.98 -7.20 41.22
C ASP A 341 29.11 -8.31 42.29
N LEU A 342 29.57 -7.96 43.49
CA LEU A 342 29.72 -8.88 44.64
C LEU A 342 28.41 -9.09 45.42
N SER A 343 27.45 -8.16 45.28
CA SER A 343 26.20 -8.08 46.02
C SER A 343 25.08 -7.51 45.14
N THR A 344 24.64 -8.28 44.14
CA THR A 344 23.60 -7.86 43.18
C THR A 344 22.24 -7.56 43.82
N SER A 345 21.97 -8.05 45.05
CA SER A 345 20.72 -7.76 45.77
C SER A 345 20.65 -6.34 46.31
N ASN A 346 21.80 -5.70 46.53
CA ASN A 346 21.90 -4.38 47.16
C ASN A 346 22.27 -3.30 46.14
N ASP A 347 22.32 -3.62 44.83
CA ASP A 347 22.62 -2.66 43.78
C ASP A 347 21.51 -1.58 43.71
N PRO A 348 21.83 -0.28 43.85
CA PRO A 348 20.86 0.81 43.73
C PRO A 348 20.46 1.13 42.27
N SER A 349 21.16 0.60 41.27
CA SER A 349 20.89 0.87 39.85
C SER A 349 19.45 0.55 39.38
N PRO A 350 18.78 -0.54 39.83
CA PRO A 350 17.40 -0.82 39.46
C PRO A 350 16.41 0.17 40.09
N VAL A 351 16.71 0.70 41.28
CA VAL A 351 15.87 1.72 41.96
C VAL A 351 15.92 3.03 41.20
N LEU A 352 17.12 3.51 40.82
CA LEU A 352 17.29 4.67 39.94
C LEU A 352 16.50 4.51 38.64
N THR A 353 16.64 3.35 38.00
CA THR A 353 15.93 3.05 36.75
C THR A 353 14.42 3.09 36.97
N GLY A 354 13.92 2.47 38.05
CA GLY A 354 12.50 2.45 38.41
C GLY A 354 11.91 3.84 38.67
N GLU A 355 12.64 4.70 39.40
CA GLU A 355 12.20 6.07 39.69
C GLU A 355 12.15 6.95 38.45
N LEU A 356 13.14 6.85 37.57
CA LEU A 356 13.12 7.56 36.27
C LEU A 356 11.96 7.10 35.38
N VAL A 357 11.68 5.79 35.34
CA VAL A 357 10.51 5.25 34.64
C VAL A 357 9.23 5.81 35.24
N ARG A 358 9.09 5.82 36.57
CA ARG A 358 7.92 6.36 37.30
C ARG A 358 7.67 7.82 36.94
N MET A 359 8.71 8.66 36.96
CA MET A 359 8.59 10.09 36.62
C MET A 359 8.10 10.32 35.19
N VAL A 360 8.61 9.55 34.22
CA VAL A 360 8.17 9.65 32.82
C VAL A 360 6.70 9.23 32.68
N LYS A 361 6.30 8.13 33.33
CA LYS A 361 4.91 7.66 33.34
C LYS A 361 3.97 8.71 33.94
N GLU A 362 4.29 9.22 35.12
CA GLU A 362 3.48 10.24 35.79
C GLU A 362 3.39 11.53 34.97
N SER A 363 4.46 11.94 34.29
CA SER A 363 4.41 13.11 33.41
C SER A 363 3.51 12.89 32.20
N ALA A 364 3.57 11.70 31.58
CA ALA A 364 2.73 11.36 30.43
C ALA A 364 1.24 11.22 30.81
N GLU A 365 0.95 10.60 31.96
CA GLU A 365 -0.41 10.46 32.49
C GLU A 365 -1.03 11.81 32.82
N ARG A 366 -0.27 12.70 33.50
CA ARG A 366 -0.71 14.07 33.81
C ARG A 366 -1.03 14.86 32.56
N TRP A 367 -0.16 14.81 31.55
CA TRP A 367 -0.41 15.50 30.29
C TRP A 367 -1.67 14.98 29.60
N MET A 368 -1.86 13.66 29.51
CA MET A 368 -3.09 13.09 28.92
C MET A 368 -4.36 13.47 29.67
N GLU A 369 -4.30 13.59 31.00
CA GLU A 369 -5.43 14.05 31.81
C GLU A 369 -5.75 15.52 31.57
N GLU A 370 -4.74 16.36 31.37
CA GLU A 370 -4.94 17.77 31.01
C GLU A 370 -5.59 17.91 29.63
N VAL A 371 -5.13 17.14 28.64
CA VAL A 371 -5.69 17.16 27.27
C VAL A 371 -7.11 16.59 27.21
N SER A 372 -7.42 15.62 28.06
CA SER A 372 -8.76 14.99 28.10
C SER A 372 -9.79 15.84 28.86
N ARG A 373 -9.38 16.91 29.56
CA ARG A 373 -10.34 17.79 30.25
C ARG A 373 -11.14 18.61 29.23
N PRO A 374 -12.47 18.72 29.39
CA PRO A 374 -13.35 19.40 28.42
C PRO A 374 -13.25 20.94 28.42
N ASN A 375 -12.13 21.54 28.86
CA ASN A 375 -11.99 22.98 29.00
C ASN A 375 -11.16 23.61 27.87
N THR A 376 -11.75 23.74 26.70
CA THR A 376 -11.48 24.82 25.75
C THR A 376 -12.70 25.01 24.88
N GLU A 377 -13.16 26.26 24.72
CA GLU A 377 -14.36 26.64 23.95
C GLU A 377 -14.23 26.39 22.42
N ASP A 378 -13.18 25.70 21.97
CA ASP A 378 -12.87 25.48 20.56
C ASP A 378 -12.47 24.01 20.31
N GLU A 379 -13.36 23.22 19.72
CA GLU A 379 -13.09 21.81 19.33
C GLU A 379 -11.87 21.66 18.40
N LYS A 380 -11.54 22.75 17.68
CA LYS A 380 -10.38 22.86 16.80
C LYS A 380 -9.05 22.65 17.54
N ASP A 381 -9.00 22.88 18.84
CA ASP A 381 -7.78 22.85 19.63
C ASP A 381 -7.33 21.41 20.00
N ARG A 382 -8.28 20.47 20.09
CA ARG A 382 -8.01 19.10 20.59
C ARG A 382 -7.12 18.28 19.64
N CYS A 383 -7.45 18.22 18.35
CA CYS A 383 -6.62 17.52 17.36
C CYS A 383 -5.26 18.20 17.15
N LEU A 384 -5.24 19.54 17.18
CA LEU A 384 -3.99 20.32 17.06
C LEU A 384 -3.06 20.06 18.25
N THR A 385 -3.61 19.81 19.44
CA THR A 385 -2.83 19.47 20.64
C THR A 385 -2.09 18.14 20.48
N ILE A 386 -2.76 17.08 19.99
CA ILE A 386 -2.10 15.79 19.69
C ILE A 386 -1.05 15.95 18.58
N GLN A 387 -1.35 16.73 17.55
CA GLN A 387 -0.41 17.00 16.48
C GLN A 387 0.84 17.76 16.99
N SER A 388 0.64 18.77 17.83
CA SER A 388 1.74 19.51 18.46
C SER A 388 2.59 18.60 19.35
N MET A 389 1.96 17.68 20.08
CA MET A 389 2.68 16.64 20.83
C MET A 389 3.52 15.76 19.92
N TRP A 390 2.97 15.29 18.80
CA TRP A 390 3.73 14.48 17.83
C TRP A 390 4.92 15.27 17.26
N GLU A 391 4.73 16.53 16.90
CA GLU A 391 5.81 17.41 16.40
C GLU A 391 6.93 17.59 17.43
N MET A 392 6.57 17.79 18.71
CA MET A 392 7.53 17.88 19.82
C MET A 392 8.27 16.55 20.03
N LEU A 393 7.55 15.43 20.02
CA LEU A 393 8.12 14.09 20.12
C LEU A 393 9.11 13.85 19.00
N GLN A 394 8.73 14.07 17.74
CA GLN A 394 9.61 13.87 16.59
C GLN A 394 10.88 14.73 16.66
N ARG A 395 10.76 15.99 17.08
CA ARG A 395 11.86 16.94 17.14
C ARG A 395 12.86 16.63 18.26
N ASN A 396 12.36 16.31 19.45
CA ASN A 396 13.18 16.22 20.67
C ASN A 396 13.49 14.78 21.09
N PHE A 397 12.85 13.77 20.48
CA PHE A 397 13.06 12.35 20.81
C PHE A 397 14.53 11.90 20.80
N PRO A 398 15.40 12.26 19.84
CA PRO A 398 16.79 11.79 19.85
C PRO A 398 17.54 12.14 21.13
N THR A 399 17.30 13.34 21.67
CA THR A 399 17.93 13.81 22.91
C THR A 399 17.40 13.05 24.13
N TYR A 400 16.09 12.88 24.21
CA TYR A 400 15.44 12.13 25.31
C TYR A 400 15.86 10.66 25.27
N ASN A 401 15.84 10.05 24.09
CA ASN A 401 16.28 8.68 23.91
C ASN A 401 17.73 8.49 24.32
N LEU A 402 18.65 9.39 23.93
CA LEU A 402 20.05 9.31 24.33
C LEU A 402 20.23 9.42 25.85
N PHE A 403 19.49 10.31 26.51
CA PHE A 403 19.51 10.46 27.96
C PHE A 403 18.98 9.21 28.66
N PHE A 404 17.81 8.70 28.29
CA PHE A 404 17.19 7.56 28.97
C PHE A 404 17.89 6.23 28.63
N HIS A 405 18.46 6.10 27.44
CA HIS A 405 19.20 4.89 27.04
C HIS A 405 20.46 4.65 27.89
N GLN A 406 21.04 5.70 28.49
CA GLN A 406 22.17 5.55 29.43
C GLN A 406 21.79 4.76 30.70
N PHE A 407 20.49 4.66 31.00
CA PHE A 407 19.92 3.90 32.10
C PHE A 407 19.20 2.63 31.64
N ASN A 408 19.41 2.19 30.39
CA ASN A 408 18.70 1.06 29.79
C ASN A 408 17.16 1.26 29.74
N ILE A 409 16.71 2.51 29.62
CA ILE A 409 15.30 2.88 29.54
C ILE A 409 14.93 3.17 28.08
N ASN A 410 13.91 2.48 27.57
CA ASN A 410 13.30 2.79 26.28
C ASN A 410 12.21 3.86 26.45
N TYR A 411 12.58 5.12 26.22
CA TYR A 411 11.67 6.25 26.41
C TYR A 411 10.40 6.16 25.54
N ALA A 412 10.54 5.74 24.28
CA ALA A 412 9.40 5.62 23.37
C ALA A 412 8.40 4.55 23.83
N GLU A 413 8.90 3.40 24.31
CA GLU A 413 8.06 2.32 24.84
C GLU A 413 7.25 2.78 26.04
N ILE A 414 7.90 3.39 27.03
CA ILE A 414 7.22 3.86 28.25
C ILE A 414 6.16 4.90 27.90
N VAL A 415 6.51 5.92 27.13
CA VAL A 415 5.58 7.00 26.78
C VAL A 415 4.38 6.45 26.00
N LEU A 416 4.62 5.65 24.96
CA LEU A 416 3.54 5.15 24.11
C LEU A 416 2.64 4.19 24.88
N GLU A 417 3.18 3.24 25.65
CA GLU A 417 2.38 2.32 26.45
C GLU A 417 1.54 3.06 27.51
N THR A 418 2.08 4.14 28.07
CA THR A 418 1.38 4.92 29.11
C THR A 418 0.21 5.71 28.54
N ILE A 419 0.34 6.27 27.33
CA ILE A 419 -0.73 7.09 26.73
C ILE A 419 -1.71 6.27 25.88
N ASP A 420 -1.37 5.04 25.48
CA ASP A 420 -2.10 4.24 24.49
C ASP A 420 -3.61 4.12 24.77
N GLU A 421 -3.99 3.67 25.97
CA GLU A 421 -5.41 3.51 26.36
C GLU A 421 -6.15 4.84 26.46
N LYS A 422 -5.51 5.87 27.05
CA LYS A 422 -6.10 7.20 27.16
C LYS A 422 -6.26 7.85 25.78
N LEU A 423 -5.31 7.61 24.85
CA LEU A 423 -5.33 8.12 23.48
C LEU A 423 -6.44 7.47 22.66
N GLU A 424 -6.67 6.16 22.83
CA GLU A 424 -7.79 5.45 22.22
C GLU A 424 -9.13 6.03 22.69
N SER A 425 -9.33 6.17 24.00
CA SER A 425 -10.55 6.77 24.57
C SER A 425 -10.78 8.19 24.03
N PHE A 426 -9.74 9.02 24.07
CA PHE A 426 -9.78 10.38 23.54
C PHE A 426 -10.16 10.41 22.05
N SER A 427 -9.59 9.50 21.25
CA SER A 427 -9.86 9.41 19.81
C SER A 427 -11.31 9.04 19.53
N HIS A 428 -11.87 8.07 20.27
CA HIS A 428 -13.26 7.69 20.15
C HIS A 428 -14.22 8.83 20.54
N ASP A 429 -13.95 9.50 21.67
CA ASP A 429 -14.76 10.61 22.14
C ASP A 429 -14.72 11.77 21.14
N TYR A 430 -13.53 12.17 20.68
CA TYR A 430 -13.34 13.22 19.69
C TYR A 430 -14.06 12.93 18.37
N LEU A 431 -13.89 11.72 17.81
CA LEU A 431 -14.50 11.36 16.53
C LEU A 431 -16.03 11.25 16.64
N SER A 432 -16.54 10.71 17.75
CA SER A 432 -17.98 10.60 18.00
C SER A 432 -18.63 11.97 18.21
N GLU A 433 -18.01 12.87 18.98
CA GLU A 433 -18.48 14.23 19.21
C GLU A 433 -18.47 15.04 17.91
N SER A 434 -17.36 14.99 17.16
CA SER A 434 -17.23 15.66 15.86
C SER A 434 -18.26 15.15 14.85
N LEU A 435 -18.56 13.85 14.86
CA LEU A 435 -19.55 13.25 13.97
C LEU A 435 -20.98 13.65 14.36
N ALA A 436 -21.28 13.75 15.66
CA ALA A 436 -22.60 14.16 16.14
C ALA A 436 -22.94 15.61 15.79
N GLN A 437 -21.92 16.47 15.67
CA GLN A 437 -22.08 17.88 15.32
C GLN A 437 -22.10 18.14 13.81
N LEU A 438 -21.68 17.18 13.00
CA LEU A 438 -21.58 17.33 11.55
C LEU A 438 -22.95 17.35 10.87
N ASP A 439 -23.35 18.48 10.29
CA ASP A 439 -24.42 18.50 9.29
C ASP A 439 -23.84 18.13 7.92
N SER A 440 -23.94 16.85 7.56
CA SER A 440 -23.47 16.31 6.27
C SER A 440 -24.04 17.00 5.02
N ARG A 441 -25.10 17.80 5.15
CA ARG A 441 -25.69 18.57 4.04
C ARG A 441 -24.99 19.93 3.82
N GLN A 442 -24.20 20.39 4.78
CA GLN A 442 -23.43 21.62 4.68
C GLN A 442 -22.00 21.33 4.21
N GLY A 443 -21.71 21.65 2.96
CA GLY A 443 -20.42 21.36 2.33
C GLY A 443 -19.20 21.94 3.05
N ASP A 444 -19.30 23.16 3.59
CA ASP A 444 -18.18 23.81 4.28
C ASP A 444 -17.85 23.12 5.62
N GLN A 445 -18.86 22.65 6.35
CA GLN A 445 -18.65 21.86 7.57
C GLN A 445 -18.03 20.50 7.24
N LEU A 446 -18.51 19.84 6.18
CA LEU A 446 -17.99 18.55 5.71
C LEU A 446 -16.52 18.65 5.26
N GLU A 447 -16.14 19.74 4.57
CA GLU A 447 -14.75 20.02 4.19
C GLU A 447 -13.85 20.23 5.41
N MET A 448 -14.26 21.05 6.37
CA MET A 448 -13.50 21.28 7.60
C MET A 448 -13.35 19.99 8.42
N PHE A 449 -14.45 19.23 8.59
CA PHE A 449 -14.44 17.94 9.27
C PHE A 449 -13.47 16.95 8.61
N THR A 450 -13.53 16.82 7.28
CA THR A 450 -12.63 15.94 6.51
C THR A 450 -11.18 16.34 6.69
N LYS A 451 -10.88 17.64 6.61
CA LYS A 451 -9.52 18.16 6.79
C LYS A 451 -8.94 17.82 8.17
N TYR A 452 -9.71 18.04 9.24
CA TYR A 452 -9.23 17.76 10.60
C TYR A 452 -9.11 16.25 10.86
N SER A 453 -10.13 15.47 10.50
CA SER A 453 -10.12 14.02 10.73
C SER A 453 -9.05 13.30 9.91
N MET A 454 -8.79 13.69 8.65
CA MET A 454 -7.68 13.13 7.86
C MET A 454 -6.32 13.51 8.45
N ARG A 455 -6.15 14.74 8.94
CA ARG A 455 -4.89 15.17 9.58
C ARG A 455 -4.65 14.43 10.90
N PHE A 456 -5.71 14.17 11.65
CA PHE A 456 -5.65 13.36 12.86
C PHE A 456 -5.25 11.91 12.52
N TYR A 457 -5.86 11.33 11.48
CA TYR A 457 -5.50 10.01 10.97
C TYR A 457 -4.01 9.91 10.60
N ASP A 458 -3.48 10.88 9.85
CA ASP A 458 -2.06 10.92 9.46
C ASP A 458 -1.12 11.05 10.68
N THR A 459 -1.54 11.82 11.70
CA THR A 459 -0.81 11.95 12.96
C THR A 459 -0.75 10.62 13.71
N LEU A 460 -1.87 9.90 13.82
CA LEU A 460 -1.93 8.57 14.45
C LEU A 460 -1.15 7.53 13.66
N HIS A 461 -1.22 7.56 12.33
CA HIS A 461 -0.40 6.70 11.47
C HIS A 461 1.10 6.93 11.73
N SER A 462 1.52 8.21 11.81
CA SER A 462 2.90 8.58 12.09
C SER A 462 3.37 8.13 13.48
N LEU A 463 2.51 8.24 14.49
CA LEU A 463 2.76 7.74 15.85
C LEU A 463 2.87 6.20 15.88
N ALA A 464 2.00 5.49 15.15
CA ALA A 464 2.05 4.03 15.04
C ALA A 464 3.36 3.56 14.37
N ASP A 465 3.75 4.21 13.28
CA ASP A 465 5.02 3.94 12.60
C ASP A 465 6.24 4.25 13.49
N PHE A 466 6.15 5.31 14.30
CA PHE A 466 7.17 5.62 15.29
C PHE A 466 7.29 4.54 16.37
N GLY A 467 6.18 4.01 16.89
CA GLY A 467 6.18 2.88 17.81
C GLY A 467 6.82 1.63 17.18
N LYS A 468 6.44 1.30 15.93
CA LYS A 468 7.00 0.15 15.19
C LYS A 468 8.51 0.28 14.99
N LYS A 469 9.01 1.48 14.61
CA LYS A 469 10.44 1.77 14.44
C LYS A 469 11.24 1.61 15.73
N ASN A 470 10.64 1.95 16.88
CA ASN A 470 11.25 1.82 18.21
C ASN A 470 10.97 0.46 18.88
N ARG A 471 10.45 -0.52 18.14
CA ARG A 471 10.24 -1.92 18.58
C ARG A 471 9.31 -2.09 19.78
N VAL A 472 8.34 -1.19 19.95
CA VAL A 472 7.27 -1.36 20.94
C VAL A 472 6.39 -2.54 20.49
N LYS A 473 6.16 -3.51 21.37
CA LYS A 473 5.58 -4.81 20.95
C LYS A 473 4.07 -4.76 20.77
N THR A 474 3.36 -4.08 21.67
CA THR A 474 1.90 -4.14 21.76
C THR A 474 1.34 -2.76 22.07
N LEU A 475 0.66 -2.15 21.10
CA LEU A 475 -0.10 -0.91 21.24
C LEU A 475 -1.45 -1.07 20.55
N ARG A 476 -2.52 -0.60 21.19
CA ARG A 476 -3.87 -0.48 20.60
C ARG A 476 -3.84 0.50 19.43
N LEU A 477 -2.98 1.52 19.49
CA LEU A 477 -2.68 2.43 18.39
C LEU A 477 -2.32 1.70 17.07
N TYR A 478 -1.82 0.46 17.08
CA TYR A 478 -1.55 -0.27 15.83
C TYR A 478 -2.80 -0.65 15.04
N ASP A 479 -3.98 -0.68 15.67
CA ASP A 479 -5.28 -0.89 15.00
C ASP A 479 -6.11 0.41 14.98
N PHE A 480 -5.47 1.59 15.01
CA PHE A 480 -6.16 2.88 15.03
C PHE A 480 -7.11 3.10 13.84
N GLU A 481 -6.87 2.42 12.70
CA GLU A 481 -7.77 2.48 11.53
C GLU A 481 -9.20 2.02 11.88
N ALA A 482 -9.37 1.15 12.88
CA ALA A 482 -10.66 0.73 13.41
C ALA A 482 -11.48 1.91 13.94
N TRP A 483 -10.82 2.89 14.55
CA TRP A 483 -11.46 4.03 15.20
C TRP A 483 -12.16 4.96 14.19
N PHE A 484 -11.74 4.91 12.92
CA PHE A 484 -12.28 5.71 11.82
C PHE A 484 -13.37 5.01 11.00
N ALA A 485 -13.84 3.82 11.39
CA ALA A 485 -14.83 3.01 10.66
C ALA A 485 -16.05 3.80 10.18
N GLN A 486 -16.55 4.75 10.99
CA GLN A 486 -17.73 5.57 10.67
C GLN A 486 -17.40 6.89 9.98
N VAL A 487 -16.12 7.27 9.95
CA VAL A 487 -15.66 8.60 9.51
C VAL A 487 -15.17 8.58 8.07
N THR A 488 -14.49 7.51 7.64
CA THR A 488 -13.83 7.44 6.32
C THR A 488 -14.78 7.66 5.14
N VAL A 489 -16.06 7.29 5.27
CA VAL A 489 -17.07 7.51 4.22
C VAL A 489 -17.27 9.00 3.92
N PHE A 490 -17.20 9.87 4.93
CA PHE A 490 -17.40 11.31 4.78
C PHE A 490 -16.27 11.98 4.01
N TRP A 491 -15.05 11.43 4.08
CA TRP A 491 -13.92 11.91 3.29
C TRP A 491 -14.22 11.80 1.80
N THR A 492 -14.78 10.67 1.38
CA THR A 492 -15.14 10.44 -0.02
C THR A 492 -16.25 11.39 -0.50
N TYR A 493 -17.21 11.73 0.37
CA TYR A 493 -18.24 12.73 0.06
C TYR A 493 -17.66 14.14 -0.06
N SER A 494 -16.74 14.52 0.82
CA SER A 494 -16.06 15.82 0.74
C SER A 494 -15.20 15.92 -0.53
N TRP A 495 -14.38 14.91 -0.82
CA TRP A 495 -13.57 14.85 -2.04
C TRP A 495 -14.41 14.97 -3.30
N ARG A 496 -15.56 14.29 -3.34
CA ARG A 496 -16.54 14.40 -4.43
C ARG A 496 -17.01 15.84 -4.63
N GLU A 497 -17.42 16.52 -3.56
CA GLU A 497 -17.93 17.88 -3.63
C GLU A 497 -16.85 18.88 -4.06
N ILE A 498 -15.67 18.79 -3.44
CA ILE A 498 -14.52 19.65 -3.74
C ILE A 498 -14.06 19.44 -5.19
N SER A 499 -13.93 18.19 -5.63
CA SER A 499 -13.48 17.88 -6.99
C SER A 499 -14.47 18.40 -8.03
N LEU A 500 -15.78 18.25 -7.81
CA LEU A 500 -16.80 18.79 -8.71
C LEU A 500 -16.76 20.32 -8.77
N LYS A 501 -16.59 21.01 -7.63
CA LYS A 501 -16.38 22.47 -7.57
C LYS A 501 -15.13 22.89 -8.35
N MET A 502 -14.03 22.16 -8.21
CA MET A 502 -12.79 22.42 -8.95
C MET A 502 -12.96 22.19 -10.45
N VAL A 503 -13.55 21.05 -10.87
CA VAL A 503 -13.83 20.74 -12.28
C VAL A 503 -14.70 21.83 -12.91
N ALA A 504 -15.74 22.29 -12.20
CA ALA A 504 -16.59 23.39 -12.64
C ALA A 504 -15.81 24.71 -12.86
N ARG A 505 -14.69 24.95 -12.16
CA ARG A 505 -13.84 26.14 -12.34
C ARG A 505 -12.79 25.98 -13.43
N THR A 506 -12.36 24.76 -13.75
CA THR A 506 -11.27 24.49 -14.72
C THR A 506 -11.62 24.68 -16.20
N ILE A 507 -12.90 24.79 -16.56
CA ILE A 507 -13.31 24.75 -17.97
C ILE A 507 -13.39 26.16 -18.58
N SER A 508 -12.55 26.38 -19.60
CA SER A 508 -12.63 27.46 -20.57
C SER A 508 -12.25 26.90 -21.96
N LEU A 509 -13.10 27.14 -22.96
CA LEU A 509 -12.82 26.87 -24.39
C LEU A 509 -12.33 28.13 -25.14
N ASN A 510 -12.24 29.26 -24.45
CA ASN A 510 -11.92 30.57 -25.03
C ASN A 510 -10.42 30.86 -25.11
N THR A 511 -9.61 30.16 -24.31
CA THR A 511 -8.16 30.23 -24.33
C THR A 511 -7.60 29.02 -25.07
N ASP A 512 -6.88 29.26 -26.15
CA ASP A 512 -6.00 28.24 -26.72
C ASP A 512 -4.98 27.85 -25.65
N GLY A 513 -4.90 26.57 -25.30
CA GLY A 513 -3.78 26.09 -24.50
C GLY A 513 -2.51 26.23 -25.33
N ASP A 514 -1.68 27.26 -25.05
CA ASP A 514 -0.36 27.51 -25.64
C ASP A 514 -0.22 27.01 -27.10
N ALA A 515 -1.07 27.52 -28.00
CA ALA A 515 -1.00 27.19 -29.43
C ALA A 515 0.36 27.54 -30.06
N THR A 516 1.12 28.45 -29.43
CA THR A 516 2.42 28.94 -29.90
C THR A 516 3.60 28.00 -29.62
N LYS A 517 3.47 27.00 -28.74
CA LYS A 517 4.58 26.05 -28.45
C LYS A 517 4.50 24.72 -29.19
N TYR A 518 3.36 24.36 -29.76
CA TYR A 518 3.13 23.01 -30.28
C TYR A 518 2.21 23.00 -31.52
N GLU A 519 2.66 23.59 -32.63
CA GLU A 519 1.94 23.71 -33.92
C GLU A 519 1.47 22.36 -34.53
N HIS A 520 1.88 21.21 -33.98
CA HIS A 520 1.61 19.87 -34.54
C HIS A 520 0.63 19.02 -33.71
N ARG A 521 0.01 19.56 -32.65
CA ARG A 521 -0.98 18.81 -31.84
C ARG A 521 -2.41 19.23 -32.18
N ARG A 522 -3.28 18.22 -32.32
CA ARG A 522 -4.74 18.37 -32.44
C ARG A 522 -5.26 19.29 -31.33
N PRO A 523 -6.26 20.14 -31.61
CA PRO A 523 -6.70 21.17 -30.67
C PRO A 523 -7.35 20.56 -29.42
N LEU A 524 -6.90 21.01 -28.25
CA LEU A 524 -7.36 20.57 -26.93
C LEU A 524 -7.86 21.76 -26.10
N PRO A 525 -8.75 21.55 -25.10
CA PRO A 525 -9.16 22.60 -24.17
C PRO A 525 -7.99 23.01 -23.27
N GLY A 526 -7.78 24.31 -23.05
CA GLY A 526 -6.76 24.80 -22.09
C GLY A 526 -6.97 24.29 -20.67
N GLY A 527 -8.22 24.04 -20.28
CA GLY A 527 -8.60 23.48 -18.97
C GLY A 527 -8.33 21.99 -18.77
N LEU A 528 -7.92 21.25 -19.82
CA LEU A 528 -7.70 19.80 -19.72
C LEU A 528 -6.58 19.46 -18.73
N TYR A 529 -5.47 20.18 -18.75
CA TYR A 529 -4.35 19.91 -17.83
C TYR A 529 -4.80 20.00 -16.36
N SER A 530 -5.51 21.07 -16.00
CA SER A 530 -6.05 21.26 -14.65
C SER A 530 -7.03 20.17 -14.26
N PHE A 531 -7.89 19.71 -15.19
CA PHE A 531 -8.77 18.56 -14.95
C PHE A 531 -7.98 17.30 -14.59
N LEU A 532 -6.91 16.99 -15.33
CA LEU A 532 -6.07 15.81 -15.08
C LEU A 532 -5.31 15.92 -13.75
N CYS A 533 -4.83 17.11 -13.39
CA CYS A 533 -4.21 17.37 -12.08
C CYS A 533 -5.16 17.12 -10.91
N ILE A 534 -6.46 17.47 -11.04
CA ILE A 534 -7.45 17.17 -9.99
C ILE A 534 -7.57 15.65 -9.78
N GLN A 535 -7.65 14.86 -10.86
CA GLN A 535 -7.76 13.40 -10.73
C GLN A 535 -6.51 12.80 -10.09
N LYS A 536 -5.34 13.31 -10.47
CA LYS A 536 -4.07 12.90 -9.86
C LYS A 536 -3.98 13.27 -8.38
N GLY A 537 -4.35 14.50 -8.00
CA GLY A 537 -4.34 14.93 -6.60
C GLY A 537 -5.18 14.01 -5.71
N LEU A 538 -6.39 13.66 -6.14
CA LEU A 538 -7.24 12.69 -5.44
C LEU A 538 -6.61 11.30 -5.31
N SER A 539 -5.85 10.86 -6.31
CA SER A 539 -5.11 9.58 -6.27
C SER A 539 -3.95 9.63 -5.28
N ASP A 540 -3.20 10.73 -5.28
CA ASP A 540 -2.07 10.95 -4.38
C ASP A 540 -2.58 11.02 -2.92
N ASP A 541 -3.67 11.75 -2.65
CA ASP A 541 -4.31 11.82 -1.32
C ASP A 541 -4.77 10.44 -0.83
N TYR A 542 -5.44 9.65 -1.68
CA TYR A 542 -5.84 8.27 -1.34
C TYR A 542 -4.64 7.37 -1.06
N SER A 543 -3.56 7.53 -1.82
CA SER A 543 -2.35 6.73 -1.64
C SER A 543 -1.66 7.06 -0.32
N MET A 544 -1.64 8.34 0.08
CA MET A 544 -1.06 8.80 1.35
C MET A 544 -1.79 8.25 2.58
N LEU A 545 -3.11 8.02 2.50
CA LEU A 545 -3.86 7.40 3.59
C LEU A 545 -3.42 5.96 3.90
N ALA A 546 -2.77 5.28 2.95
CA ALA A 546 -2.13 3.98 3.15
C ALA A 546 -2.97 2.93 3.90
N PHE A 547 -4.31 2.91 3.67
CA PHE A 547 -5.22 1.97 4.34
C PHE A 547 -4.71 0.53 4.35
N GLN A 548 -4.66 -0.05 5.54
CA GLN A 548 -4.27 -1.44 5.82
C GLN A 548 -5.50 -2.33 6.01
N ARG A 549 -6.63 -1.77 6.44
CA ARG A 549 -7.87 -2.51 6.67
C ARG A 549 -8.66 -2.77 5.39
N PRO A 550 -9.13 -4.02 5.15
CA PRO A 550 -9.93 -4.38 3.99
C PRO A 550 -11.15 -3.49 3.73
N GLU A 551 -11.89 -3.14 4.78
CA GLU A 551 -13.17 -2.43 4.65
C GLU A 551 -12.96 -1.02 4.07
N HIS A 552 -11.91 -0.32 4.52
CA HIS A 552 -11.53 1.01 4.04
C HIS A 552 -10.97 0.97 2.62
N MET A 553 -10.20 -0.07 2.28
CA MET A 553 -9.65 -0.26 0.94
C MET A 553 -10.77 -0.48 -0.09
N VAL A 554 -11.73 -1.36 0.21
CA VAL A 554 -12.88 -1.65 -0.65
C VAL A 554 -13.74 -0.39 -0.85
N MET A 555 -14.15 0.25 0.24
CA MET A 555 -15.01 1.43 0.19
C MET A 555 -14.32 2.60 -0.51
N GLY A 556 -13.07 2.89 -0.15
CA GLY A 556 -12.32 4.02 -0.68
C GLY A 556 -12.01 3.87 -2.17
N SER A 557 -11.62 2.68 -2.63
CA SER A 557 -11.31 2.42 -4.05
C SER A 557 -12.53 2.54 -4.96
N ILE A 558 -13.65 1.94 -4.56
CA ILE A 558 -14.93 2.04 -5.29
C ILE A 558 -15.39 3.50 -5.33
N SER A 559 -15.39 4.17 -4.18
CA SER A 559 -15.84 5.58 -4.08
C SER A 559 -14.97 6.51 -4.92
N LEU A 560 -13.66 6.30 -4.96
CA LEU A 560 -12.73 7.10 -5.76
C LEU A 560 -13.00 6.95 -7.27
N VAL A 561 -13.26 5.73 -7.75
CA VAL A 561 -13.64 5.51 -9.16
C VAL A 561 -15.00 6.13 -9.50
N HIS A 562 -15.94 6.13 -8.56
CA HIS A 562 -17.20 6.87 -8.70
C HIS A 562 -16.96 8.37 -8.82
N ILE A 563 -16.09 8.95 -7.99
CA ILE A 563 -15.73 10.39 -8.06
C ILE A 563 -15.10 10.71 -9.42
N TYR A 564 -14.16 9.90 -9.91
CA TYR A 564 -13.56 10.08 -11.24
C TYR A 564 -14.61 10.05 -12.36
N SER A 565 -15.52 9.09 -12.27
CA SER A 565 -16.61 8.92 -13.24
C SER A 565 -17.56 10.13 -13.28
N GLU A 566 -17.92 10.65 -12.10
CA GLU A 566 -18.74 11.86 -12.00
C GLU A 566 -17.98 13.11 -12.49
N ASN A 567 -16.70 13.25 -12.14
CA ASN A 567 -15.86 14.34 -12.59
C ASN A 567 -15.77 14.39 -14.12
N ILE A 568 -15.54 13.24 -14.79
CA ILE A 568 -15.52 13.17 -16.26
C ILE A 568 -16.88 13.59 -16.83
N TYR A 569 -17.97 13.08 -16.27
CA TYR A 569 -19.30 13.40 -16.77
C TYR A 569 -19.64 14.88 -16.61
N ALA A 570 -19.33 15.47 -15.46
CA ALA A 570 -19.48 16.90 -15.20
C ALA A 570 -18.61 17.73 -16.16
N TYR A 571 -17.37 17.30 -16.39
CA TYR A 571 -16.44 17.90 -17.33
C TYR A 571 -17.00 17.88 -18.77
N ALA A 572 -17.48 16.73 -19.23
CA ALA A 572 -18.08 16.56 -20.56
C ALA A 572 -19.36 17.40 -20.74
N LYS A 573 -20.24 17.44 -19.73
CA LYS A 573 -21.47 18.24 -19.76
C LYS A 573 -21.16 19.73 -19.86
N LYS A 574 -20.19 20.22 -19.09
CA LYS A 574 -19.82 21.64 -19.13
C LYS A 574 -19.11 22.00 -20.45
N LEU A 575 -18.20 21.15 -20.96
CA LEU A 575 -17.61 21.33 -22.30
C LEU A 575 -18.67 21.36 -23.42
N HIS A 576 -19.69 20.50 -23.33
CA HIS A 576 -20.81 20.52 -24.27
C HIS A 576 -21.56 21.86 -24.24
N THR A 577 -21.88 22.39 -23.05
CA THR A 577 -22.55 23.68 -22.91
C THR A 577 -21.70 24.83 -23.46
N ASP A 578 -20.41 24.88 -23.11
CA ASP A 578 -19.49 25.94 -23.59
C ASP A 578 -19.28 25.85 -25.11
N ALA A 579 -19.22 24.64 -25.69
CA ALA A 579 -19.04 24.46 -27.13
C ALA A 579 -20.23 24.96 -27.96
N LEU A 580 -21.43 24.99 -27.37
CA LEU A 580 -22.67 25.43 -28.02
C LEU A 580 -23.02 26.90 -27.75
N SER A 581 -22.14 27.65 -27.07
CA SER A 581 -22.33 29.08 -26.85
C SER A 581 -22.30 29.87 -28.18
N THR A 582 -23.06 30.97 -28.25
CA THR A 582 -23.39 31.72 -29.48
C THR A 582 -22.25 32.54 -30.11
N ASP A 583 -21.00 32.35 -29.68
CA ASP A 583 -19.87 33.12 -30.18
C ASP A 583 -19.34 32.59 -31.53
N SER A 584 -18.57 33.43 -32.24
CA SER A 584 -17.82 33.03 -33.43
C SER A 584 -16.78 31.94 -33.11
N GLY A 585 -16.66 30.94 -33.99
CA GLY A 585 -15.71 29.82 -33.84
C GLY A 585 -16.30 28.51 -33.30
N THR A 586 -17.62 28.30 -33.42
CA THR A 586 -18.33 27.09 -32.95
C THR A 586 -17.71 25.78 -33.43
N GLU A 587 -17.23 25.69 -34.68
CA GLU A 587 -16.61 24.46 -35.23
C GLU A 587 -15.33 24.09 -34.47
N SER A 588 -14.40 25.04 -34.28
CA SER A 588 -13.15 24.84 -33.54
C SER A 588 -13.39 24.50 -32.06
N ARG A 589 -14.38 25.15 -31.41
CA ARG A 589 -14.76 24.86 -30.02
C ARG A 589 -15.31 23.44 -29.86
N ILE A 590 -16.11 22.96 -30.82
CA ILE A 590 -16.62 21.59 -30.81
C ILE A 590 -15.48 20.57 -30.92
N VAL A 591 -14.53 20.78 -31.85
CA VAL A 591 -13.37 19.89 -32.01
C VAL A 591 -12.57 19.81 -30.70
N ARG A 592 -12.28 20.95 -30.07
CA ARG A 592 -11.59 20.99 -28.76
C ARG A 592 -12.36 20.24 -27.68
N ALA A 593 -13.67 20.49 -27.57
CA ALA A 593 -14.50 19.83 -26.57
C ALA A 593 -14.48 18.31 -26.72
N VAL A 594 -14.69 17.80 -27.94
CA VAL A 594 -14.71 16.36 -28.22
C VAL A 594 -13.33 15.72 -27.97
N ASN A 595 -12.25 16.36 -28.41
CA ASN A 595 -10.89 15.87 -28.15
C ASN A 595 -10.56 15.87 -26.65
N GLY A 596 -10.99 16.90 -25.92
CA GLY A 596 -10.81 16.98 -24.46
C GLY A 596 -11.55 15.89 -23.70
N ILE A 597 -12.82 15.62 -24.07
CA ILE A 597 -13.62 14.54 -23.46
C ILE A 597 -12.97 13.17 -23.70
N GLU A 598 -12.53 12.90 -24.94
CA GLU A 598 -11.87 11.63 -25.27
C GLU A 598 -10.56 11.45 -24.49
N GLN A 599 -9.72 12.49 -24.39
CA GLN A 599 -8.48 12.42 -23.60
C GLN A 599 -8.75 12.18 -22.11
N ALA A 600 -9.76 12.85 -21.55
CA ALA A 600 -10.16 12.63 -20.16
C ALA A 600 -10.64 11.19 -19.92
N LEU A 601 -11.42 10.63 -20.84
CA LEU A 601 -11.89 9.23 -20.79
C LEU A 601 -10.73 8.24 -20.88
N LEU A 602 -9.81 8.43 -21.82
CA LEU A 602 -8.64 7.55 -22.00
C LEU A 602 -7.75 7.58 -20.76
N PHE A 603 -7.46 8.78 -20.24
CA PHE A 603 -6.59 8.94 -19.07
C PHE A 603 -7.08 8.17 -17.85
N ILE A 604 -8.38 8.24 -17.54
CA ILE A 604 -8.95 7.51 -16.39
C ILE A 604 -9.10 6.02 -16.71
N SER A 605 -9.63 5.67 -17.89
CA SER A 605 -9.90 4.25 -18.21
C SER A 605 -8.64 3.40 -18.29
N GLU A 606 -7.51 3.96 -18.72
CA GLU A 606 -6.24 3.24 -18.79
C GLU A 606 -5.50 3.18 -17.45
N ARG A 607 -5.76 4.12 -16.54
CA ARG A 607 -4.95 4.33 -15.32
C ARG A 607 -5.69 4.16 -14.01
N TRP A 608 -7.00 3.92 -14.02
CA TRP A 608 -7.79 3.84 -12.78
C TRP A 608 -7.21 2.84 -11.77
N ARG A 609 -6.68 1.70 -12.23
CA ARG A 609 -6.01 0.70 -11.37
C ARG A 609 -4.82 1.31 -10.61
N ARG A 610 -4.01 2.10 -11.31
CA ARG A 610 -2.89 2.82 -10.68
C ARG A 610 -3.41 3.89 -9.72
N PHE A 611 -4.52 4.56 -10.06
CA PHE A 611 -5.03 5.64 -9.22
C PHE A 611 -5.58 5.19 -7.87
N VAL A 612 -6.07 3.96 -7.79
CA VAL A 612 -6.55 3.34 -6.54
C VAL A 612 -5.51 2.43 -5.88
N ASP A 613 -4.24 2.47 -6.32
CA ASP A 613 -3.17 1.57 -5.83
C ASP A 613 -3.61 0.09 -5.81
N PHE A 614 -4.14 -0.38 -6.95
CA PHE A 614 -4.78 -1.70 -7.06
C PHE A 614 -3.83 -2.87 -6.75
N ASP A 615 -2.52 -2.68 -6.93
CA ASP A 615 -1.51 -3.67 -6.60
C ASP A 615 -1.48 -3.94 -5.08
N ARG A 616 -1.62 -2.89 -4.26
CA ARG A 616 -1.75 -3.01 -2.80
C ARG A 616 -3.04 -3.72 -2.41
N ILE A 617 -4.15 -3.40 -3.07
CA ILE A 617 -5.45 -4.06 -2.85
C ILE A 617 -5.35 -5.57 -3.11
N THR A 618 -4.67 -5.96 -4.19
CA THR A 618 -4.49 -7.36 -4.57
C THR A 618 -3.62 -8.14 -3.58
N ALA A 619 -2.70 -7.45 -2.88
CA ALA A 619 -1.83 -8.08 -1.89
C ALA A 619 -2.52 -8.35 -0.53
N VAL A 620 -3.57 -7.59 -0.20
CA VAL A 620 -4.24 -7.63 1.12
C VAL A 620 -5.58 -8.37 1.08
N LEU A 621 -6.36 -8.22 0.01
CA LEU A 621 -7.72 -8.77 -0.10
C LEU A 621 -7.76 -10.18 -0.70
N THR A 622 -8.90 -10.85 -0.51
CA THR A 622 -9.18 -12.14 -1.15
C THR A 622 -9.45 -11.98 -2.66
N GLU A 623 -9.23 -13.05 -3.44
CA GLU A 623 -9.49 -13.02 -4.90
C GLU A 623 -10.94 -12.67 -5.24
N GLU A 624 -11.91 -13.10 -4.42
CA GLU A 624 -13.33 -12.79 -4.59
C GLU A 624 -13.62 -11.30 -4.41
N GLU A 625 -13.05 -10.67 -3.38
CA GLU A 625 -13.20 -9.24 -3.10
C GLU A 625 -12.53 -8.38 -4.18
N VAL A 626 -11.32 -8.77 -4.62
CA VAL A 626 -10.61 -8.10 -5.72
C VAL A 626 -11.43 -8.16 -7.01
N ALA A 627 -12.01 -9.32 -7.32
CA ALA A 627 -12.89 -9.47 -8.48
C ALA A 627 -14.15 -8.62 -8.36
N ALA A 628 -14.75 -8.53 -7.17
CA ALA A 628 -15.93 -7.69 -6.92
C ALA A 628 -15.63 -6.20 -7.12
N ILE A 629 -14.51 -5.69 -6.58
CA ILE A 629 -14.05 -4.31 -6.78
C ILE A 629 -13.82 -4.04 -8.26
N GLN A 630 -13.07 -4.92 -8.92
CA GLN A 630 -12.77 -4.76 -10.35
C GLN A 630 -14.04 -4.69 -11.20
N ASN A 631 -15.00 -5.59 -10.95
CA ASN A 631 -16.27 -5.61 -11.67
C ASN A 631 -17.09 -4.34 -11.40
N SER A 632 -17.16 -3.90 -10.14
CA SER A 632 -17.86 -2.67 -9.76
C SER A 632 -17.26 -1.44 -10.46
N CYS A 633 -15.95 -1.26 -10.36
CA CYS A 633 -15.22 -0.15 -10.98
C CYS A 633 -15.37 -0.13 -12.50
N MET A 634 -15.22 -1.30 -13.16
CA MET A 634 -15.39 -1.41 -14.61
C MET A 634 -16.82 -1.08 -15.05
N ASN A 635 -17.84 -1.56 -14.34
CA ASN A 635 -19.23 -1.26 -14.65
C ASN A 635 -19.54 0.25 -14.58
N VAL A 636 -18.99 0.93 -13.56
CA VAL A 636 -19.17 2.38 -13.35
C VAL A 636 -18.46 3.18 -14.44
N LEU A 637 -17.22 2.80 -14.78
CA LEU A 637 -16.46 3.43 -15.85
C LEU A 637 -17.12 3.22 -17.22
N ASP A 638 -17.61 2.02 -17.51
CA ASP A 638 -18.29 1.71 -18.77
C ASP A 638 -19.62 2.46 -18.91
N ALA A 639 -20.39 2.57 -17.83
CA ALA A 639 -21.62 3.37 -17.81
C ALA A 639 -21.32 4.86 -18.07
N SER A 640 -20.26 5.38 -17.47
CA SER A 640 -19.85 6.78 -17.59
C SER A 640 -19.27 7.09 -18.97
N ARG A 641 -18.48 6.17 -19.53
CA ARG A 641 -18.00 6.19 -20.90
C ARG A 641 -19.15 6.27 -21.89
N LYS A 642 -20.17 5.41 -21.78
CA LYS A 642 -21.37 5.44 -22.65
C LYS A 642 -22.09 6.79 -22.61
N ARG A 643 -22.23 7.40 -21.42
CA ARG A 643 -22.86 8.73 -21.27
C ARG A 643 -22.03 9.82 -21.94
N CYS A 644 -20.71 9.80 -21.77
CA CYS A 644 -19.82 10.78 -22.39
C CYS A 644 -19.76 10.61 -23.91
N GLU A 645 -19.81 9.37 -24.41
CA GLU A 645 -19.90 9.08 -25.84
C GLU A 645 -21.18 9.62 -26.48
N GLN A 646 -22.31 9.59 -25.78
CA GLN A 646 -23.55 10.22 -26.26
C GLN A 646 -23.39 11.74 -26.43
N ILE A 647 -22.69 12.39 -25.49
CA ILE A 647 -22.38 13.83 -25.57
C ILE A 647 -21.45 14.10 -26.75
N MET A 648 -20.38 13.31 -26.89
CA MET A 648 -19.44 13.43 -28.02
C MET A 648 -20.15 13.21 -29.36
N TYR A 649 -21.01 12.21 -29.47
CA TYR A 649 -21.79 11.93 -30.68
C TYR A 649 -22.71 13.10 -31.03
N ALA A 650 -23.35 13.74 -30.05
CA ALA A 650 -24.20 14.91 -30.27
C ALA A 650 -23.39 16.10 -30.81
N LEU A 651 -22.22 16.38 -30.22
CA LEU A 651 -21.30 17.42 -30.68
C LEU A 651 -20.74 17.13 -32.08
N LEU A 652 -20.28 15.90 -32.32
CA LEU A 652 -19.77 15.47 -33.62
C LEU A 652 -20.85 15.56 -34.69
N ARG A 653 -22.12 15.26 -34.38
CA ARG A 653 -23.23 15.44 -35.32
C ARG A 653 -23.42 16.91 -35.73
N ILE A 654 -23.14 17.86 -34.84
CA ILE A 654 -23.17 19.29 -35.17
C ILE A 654 -21.94 19.65 -36.01
N HIS A 655 -20.76 19.17 -35.64
CA HIS A 655 -19.54 19.36 -36.42
C HIS A 655 -19.69 18.84 -37.86
N SER A 656 -20.16 17.61 -38.05
CA SER A 656 -20.41 17.02 -39.38
C SER A 656 -21.44 17.80 -40.22
N ARG A 657 -22.31 18.62 -39.60
CA ARG A 657 -23.23 19.49 -40.35
C ARG A 657 -22.52 20.67 -41.02
N PHE A 658 -21.40 21.16 -40.50
CA PHE A 658 -20.62 22.20 -41.17
C PHE A 658 -20.06 21.71 -42.51
N LYS A 659 -19.78 20.41 -42.63
CA LYS A 659 -19.34 19.77 -43.88
C LYS A 659 -20.48 19.31 -44.79
N ARG A 660 -21.74 19.69 -44.49
CA ARG A 660 -22.92 19.23 -45.24
C ARG A 660 -22.87 19.64 -46.71
N ASP A 661 -22.39 20.83 -47.03
CA ASP A 661 -22.36 21.32 -48.41
C ASP A 661 -21.40 20.50 -49.28
N ASP A 662 -20.26 20.09 -48.72
CA ASP A 662 -19.32 19.16 -49.38
C ASP A 662 -19.96 17.79 -49.59
N VAL A 663 -20.66 17.26 -48.58
CA VAL A 663 -21.41 16.00 -48.70
C VAL A 663 -22.49 16.08 -49.79
N ILE A 664 -23.24 17.19 -49.88
CA ILE A 664 -24.25 17.40 -50.93
C ILE A 664 -23.59 17.46 -52.30
N LYS A 665 -22.45 18.15 -52.43
CA LYS A 665 -21.69 18.26 -53.69
C LYS A 665 -21.18 16.89 -54.15
N ILE A 666 -20.62 16.10 -53.24
CA ILE A 666 -20.16 14.72 -53.50
C ILE A 666 -21.34 13.84 -53.91
N ALA A 667 -22.45 13.88 -53.16
CA ALA A 667 -23.65 13.09 -53.47
C ALA A 667 -24.22 13.41 -54.86
N LYS A 668 -24.33 14.70 -55.21
CA LYS A 668 -24.77 15.13 -56.54
C LYS A 668 -23.87 14.58 -57.62
N ASN A 669 -22.55 14.74 -57.48
CA ASN A 669 -21.56 14.25 -58.45
C ASN A 669 -21.61 12.73 -58.66
N ILE A 670 -21.87 11.96 -57.60
CA ILE A 670 -22.06 10.50 -57.67
C ILE A 670 -23.31 10.15 -58.49
N THR A 671 -24.40 10.91 -58.32
CA THR A 671 -25.69 10.61 -58.95
C THR A 671 -25.89 11.16 -60.37
N VAL A 672 -24.88 11.83 -60.95
CA VAL A 672 -24.94 12.36 -62.33
C VAL A 672 -24.91 11.23 -63.36
N ASP A 673 -25.89 11.23 -64.25
CA ASP A 673 -26.01 10.23 -65.32
C ASP A 673 -24.97 10.46 -66.43
N HIS A 674 -24.37 9.38 -66.94
CA HIS A 674 -23.36 9.42 -67.99
C HIS A 674 -23.88 10.08 -69.29
N HIS A 675 -25.19 10.00 -69.55
CA HIS A 675 -25.80 10.47 -70.80
C HIS A 675 -26.43 11.88 -70.72
N GLU A 676 -26.38 12.55 -69.56
CA GLU A 676 -26.89 13.93 -69.38
C GLU A 676 -25.82 15.01 -69.63
N HIS A 677 -24.90 14.77 -70.57
CA HIS A 677 -24.02 15.85 -71.02
C HIS A 677 -24.82 16.82 -71.90
N SER A 678 -24.93 18.05 -71.42
CA SER A 678 -25.53 19.21 -72.07
C SER A 678 -25.18 19.28 -73.56
N LYS A 679 -26.18 19.58 -74.40
CA LYS A 679 -26.07 19.77 -75.87
C LYS A 679 -25.20 20.97 -76.30
N THR A 680 -24.25 21.42 -75.47
CA THR A 680 -23.36 22.54 -75.76
C THR A 680 -21.98 22.03 -76.17
N LEU A 681 -21.51 22.48 -77.34
CA LEU A 681 -20.26 22.10 -77.99
C LEU A 681 -19.01 22.22 -77.09
N ALA A 682 -19.04 23.13 -76.10
CA ALA A 682 -17.95 23.34 -75.14
C ALA A 682 -17.79 22.19 -74.12
N ALA A 683 -18.84 21.39 -73.87
CA ALA A 683 -18.78 20.22 -72.99
C ALA A 683 -18.19 18.99 -73.71
N TYR A 684 -18.38 18.89 -75.03
CA TYR A 684 -17.84 17.81 -75.86
C TYR A 684 -16.31 17.87 -75.99
N MET A 685 -15.70 19.04 -75.81
CA MET A 685 -14.24 19.23 -75.87
C MET A 685 -13.52 19.01 -74.52
N ARG A 686 -14.27 18.77 -73.44
CA ARG A 686 -13.77 18.36 -72.11
C ARG A 686 -14.55 17.13 -71.65
N GLU A 687 -14.55 16.07 -72.43
CA GLU A 687 -15.01 14.77 -71.96
C GLU A 687 -14.05 14.27 -70.88
N ILE A 688 -14.37 14.57 -69.61
CA ILE A 688 -13.72 13.95 -68.46
C ILE A 688 -14.05 12.46 -68.55
N SER A 689 -13.03 11.62 -68.67
CA SER A 689 -13.26 10.18 -68.76
C SER A 689 -14.02 9.67 -67.52
N PRO A 690 -14.87 8.63 -67.64
CA PRO A 690 -15.58 8.06 -66.48
C PRO A 690 -14.63 7.70 -65.31
N ALA A 691 -13.40 7.30 -65.63
CA ALA A 691 -12.33 7.05 -64.68
C ALA A 691 -11.88 8.34 -63.95
N GLU A 692 -11.59 9.42 -64.68
CA GLU A 692 -11.21 10.71 -64.09
C GLU A 692 -12.30 11.30 -63.18
N ARG A 693 -13.58 11.10 -63.52
CA ARG A 693 -14.70 11.54 -62.68
C ARG A 693 -14.77 10.75 -61.37
N ILE A 694 -14.60 9.42 -61.43
CA ILE A 694 -14.55 8.58 -60.22
C ILE A 694 -13.35 9.00 -59.35
N HIS A 695 -12.16 9.20 -59.94
CA HIS A 695 -11.00 9.70 -59.20
C HIS A 695 -11.27 11.06 -58.55
N ALA A 696 -11.87 12.03 -59.25
CA ALA A 696 -12.21 13.32 -58.67
C ALA A 696 -13.22 13.24 -57.51
N ILE A 697 -14.15 12.28 -57.55
CA ILE A 697 -15.08 11.98 -56.44
C ILE A 697 -14.31 11.39 -55.26
N LEU A 698 -13.46 10.39 -55.50
CA LEU A 698 -12.66 9.75 -54.46
C LEU A 698 -11.69 10.74 -53.80
N ASP A 699 -11.02 11.60 -54.58
CA ASP A 699 -10.16 12.66 -54.07
C ASP A 699 -10.92 13.71 -53.23
N SER A 700 -12.19 13.95 -53.56
CA SER A 700 -13.04 14.87 -52.78
C SER A 700 -13.45 14.23 -51.44
N VAL A 701 -13.72 12.93 -51.44
CA VAL A 701 -14.01 12.17 -50.22
C VAL A 701 -12.77 12.01 -49.35
N ASP A 702 -11.62 11.74 -49.95
CA ASP A 702 -10.35 11.59 -49.24
C ASP A 702 -9.91 12.91 -48.60
N ARG A 703 -10.06 14.05 -49.29
CA ARG A 703 -9.85 15.39 -48.70
C ARG A 703 -10.77 15.64 -47.51
N LEU A 704 -12.08 15.37 -47.66
CA LEU A 704 -13.03 15.49 -46.55
C LEU A 704 -12.64 14.60 -45.37
N ALA A 705 -12.18 13.38 -45.62
CA ALA A 705 -11.73 12.47 -44.58
C ALA A 705 -10.43 12.93 -43.91
N CYS A 706 -9.49 13.45 -44.68
CA CYS A 706 -8.23 14.01 -44.20
C CYS A 706 -8.44 15.23 -43.32
N ASP A 707 -9.34 16.14 -43.71
CA ASP A 707 -9.69 17.32 -42.92
C ASP A 707 -10.20 16.92 -41.52
N VAL A 708 -11.13 15.96 -41.47
CA VAL A 708 -11.68 15.45 -40.21
C VAL A 708 -10.63 14.70 -39.37
N ARG A 709 -9.77 13.90 -40.02
CA ARG A 709 -8.67 13.18 -39.35
C ARG A 709 -7.58 14.12 -38.83
N GLY A 710 -7.38 15.27 -39.48
CA GLY A 710 -6.43 16.31 -39.06
C GLY A 710 -6.88 17.00 -37.76
N GLU A 711 -8.18 17.24 -37.61
CA GLU A 711 -8.74 17.98 -36.46
C GLU A 711 -9.06 17.10 -35.23
N LEU A 712 -9.57 15.88 -35.45
CA LEU A 712 -10.10 15.03 -34.38
C LEU A 712 -9.18 13.87 -34.00
N LEU A 713 -9.22 13.46 -32.73
CA LEU A 713 -8.58 12.22 -32.27
C LEU A 713 -9.13 10.99 -33.02
N HIS A 714 -8.32 9.93 -33.16
CA HIS A 714 -8.62 8.77 -34.03
C HIS A 714 -10.02 8.17 -33.83
N ARG A 715 -10.44 7.96 -32.57
CA ARG A 715 -11.78 7.42 -32.29
C ARG A 715 -12.89 8.41 -32.63
N CYS A 716 -12.67 9.69 -32.32
CA CYS A 716 -13.61 10.77 -32.63
C CYS A 716 -13.74 10.98 -34.14
N SER A 717 -12.64 10.87 -34.89
CA SER A 717 -12.66 10.96 -36.35
C SER A 717 -13.42 9.78 -36.95
N GLN A 718 -13.23 8.54 -36.47
CA GLN A 718 -14.03 7.39 -36.90
C GLN A 718 -15.53 7.58 -36.67
N ILE A 719 -15.94 8.11 -35.50
CA ILE A 719 -17.34 8.41 -35.22
C ILE A 719 -17.87 9.50 -36.18
N SER A 720 -17.10 10.57 -36.39
CA SER A 720 -17.45 11.66 -37.31
C SER A 720 -17.58 11.19 -38.75
N LEU A 721 -16.64 10.36 -39.23
CA LEU A 721 -16.66 9.76 -40.57
C LEU A 721 -17.86 8.83 -40.74
N GLY A 722 -18.23 8.06 -39.71
CA GLY A 722 -19.47 7.27 -39.71
C GLY A 722 -20.75 8.12 -39.79
N ILE A 723 -20.78 9.30 -39.17
CA ILE A 723 -21.89 10.26 -39.29
C ILE A 723 -21.93 10.86 -40.71
N LEU A 724 -20.79 11.29 -41.24
CA LEU A 724 -20.66 11.85 -42.59
C LEU A 724 -21.05 10.83 -43.65
N HIS A 725 -20.66 9.57 -43.48
CA HIS A 725 -21.07 8.45 -44.32
C HIS A 725 -22.59 8.29 -44.36
N LYS A 726 -23.27 8.23 -43.20
CA LYS A 726 -24.74 8.17 -43.15
C LYS A 726 -25.41 9.39 -43.79
N MET A 727 -24.82 10.58 -43.62
CA MET A 727 -25.30 11.80 -44.29
C MET A 727 -25.15 11.69 -45.81
N LEU A 728 -24.01 11.19 -46.29
CA LEU A 728 -23.74 10.96 -47.71
C LEU A 728 -24.75 9.96 -48.30
N GLU A 729 -25.00 8.84 -47.64
CA GLU A 729 -26.01 7.87 -48.09
C GLU A 729 -27.41 8.46 -48.18
N THR A 730 -27.79 9.28 -47.18
CA THR A 730 -29.09 9.94 -47.16
C THR A 730 -29.24 10.92 -48.34
N GLU A 731 -28.21 11.70 -48.64
CA GLU A 731 -28.23 12.63 -49.77
C GLU A 731 -28.13 11.89 -51.12
N ILE A 732 -27.36 10.81 -51.23
CA ILE A 732 -27.35 9.96 -52.44
C ILE A 732 -28.74 9.39 -52.70
N LEU A 733 -29.40 8.84 -51.68
CA LEU A 733 -30.78 8.36 -51.78
C LEU A 733 -31.76 9.44 -52.25
N ARG A 734 -31.53 10.69 -51.85
CA ARG A 734 -32.35 11.84 -52.23
C ARG A 734 -32.17 12.22 -53.70
N TYR A 735 -30.95 12.17 -54.22
CA TYR A 735 -30.62 12.51 -55.61
C TYR A 735 -30.70 11.31 -56.57
N LEU A 736 -30.84 10.09 -56.06
CA LEU A 736 -30.95 8.88 -56.85
C LEU A 736 -32.16 8.93 -57.78
N LYS A 737 -31.93 8.78 -59.09
CA LYS A 737 -33.02 8.68 -60.06
C LYS A 737 -33.76 7.37 -59.85
N ARG A 738 -35.09 7.44 -59.81
CA ARG A 738 -35.95 6.24 -59.72
C ARG A 738 -36.15 5.64 -61.11
N HIS A 739 -36.12 4.31 -61.19
CA HIS A 739 -36.45 3.53 -62.39
C HIS A 739 -35.48 3.73 -63.58
N HIS A 740 -34.18 3.87 -63.29
CA HIS A 740 -33.13 4.02 -64.29
C HIS A 740 -32.55 2.68 -64.78
N ASN A 741 -31.62 2.73 -65.74
CA ASN A 741 -30.87 1.58 -66.24
C ASN A 741 -30.03 0.92 -65.11
N PRO A 742 -30.01 -0.43 -64.99
CA PRO A 742 -29.08 -1.16 -64.11
C PRO A 742 -27.63 -0.67 -64.11
N GLU A 743 -27.08 -0.27 -65.27
CA GLU A 743 -25.70 0.25 -65.38
C GLU A 743 -25.47 1.50 -64.52
N TYR A 744 -26.43 2.44 -64.50
CA TYR A 744 -26.40 3.63 -63.64
C TYR A 744 -26.26 3.28 -62.15
N TYR A 745 -26.98 2.26 -61.69
CA TYR A 745 -26.90 1.81 -60.30
C TYR A 745 -25.61 1.03 -60.01
N SER A 746 -25.09 0.31 -61.01
CA SER A 746 -23.81 -0.39 -60.93
C SER A 746 -22.64 0.58 -60.72
N ASP A 747 -22.61 1.69 -61.48
CA ASP A 747 -21.55 2.70 -61.37
C ASP A 747 -21.54 3.37 -59.99
N ILE A 748 -22.72 3.70 -59.47
CA ILE A 748 -22.88 4.27 -58.12
C ILE A 748 -22.46 3.23 -57.06
N TYR A 749 -22.82 1.96 -57.24
CA TYR A 749 -22.45 0.88 -56.32
C TYR A 749 -20.93 0.67 -56.24
N VAL A 750 -20.24 0.65 -57.37
CA VAL A 750 -18.77 0.53 -57.41
C VAL A 750 -18.11 1.74 -56.76
N THR A 751 -18.61 2.95 -57.07
CA THR A 751 -18.10 4.19 -56.47
C THR A 751 -18.27 4.19 -54.94
N LEU A 752 -19.43 3.74 -54.43
CA LEU A 752 -19.68 3.65 -53.00
C LEU A 752 -18.79 2.63 -52.28
N LYS A 753 -18.48 1.49 -52.92
CA LYS A 753 -17.52 0.53 -52.38
C LYS A 753 -16.13 1.14 -52.22
N ALA A 754 -15.67 1.93 -53.18
CA ALA A 754 -14.40 2.62 -53.09
C ALA A 754 -14.41 3.71 -51.99
N ILE A 755 -15.53 4.44 -51.84
CA ILE A 755 -15.73 5.41 -50.74
C ILE A 755 -15.68 4.72 -49.37
N HIS A 756 -16.31 3.55 -49.22
CA HIS A 756 -16.26 2.78 -47.98
C HIS A 756 -14.84 2.40 -47.57
N ALA A 757 -13.99 2.05 -48.54
CA ALA A 757 -12.58 1.76 -48.29
C ALA A 757 -11.81 2.98 -47.79
N ILE A 758 -12.04 4.17 -48.38
CA ILE A 758 -11.40 5.43 -47.95
C ILE A 758 -11.82 5.82 -46.52
N LEU A 759 -13.10 5.65 -46.21
CA LEU A 759 -13.68 5.99 -44.90
C LEU A 759 -13.45 4.90 -43.83
N GLU A 760 -12.88 3.75 -44.20
CA GLU A 760 -12.68 2.57 -43.33
C GLU A 760 -13.99 2.02 -42.72
N ILE A 761 -15.09 2.10 -43.47
CA ILE A 761 -16.42 1.63 -43.02
C ILE A 761 -16.75 0.30 -43.71
N PRO A 762 -17.14 -0.76 -42.97
CA PRO A 762 -17.51 -2.03 -43.59
C PRO A 762 -18.74 -1.89 -44.49
N ALA A 763 -18.64 -2.31 -45.75
CA ALA A 763 -19.71 -2.18 -46.74
C ALA A 763 -20.99 -2.96 -46.39
N GLU A 764 -20.89 -3.99 -45.54
CA GLU A 764 -21.99 -4.83 -45.08
C GLU A 764 -22.98 -4.09 -44.16
N THR A 765 -22.56 -2.95 -43.59
CA THR A 765 -23.38 -2.17 -42.65
C THR A 765 -24.33 -1.19 -43.34
N SER A 766 -24.22 -1.02 -44.66
CA SER A 766 -25.01 -0.06 -45.43
C SER A 766 -26.28 -0.66 -46.03
N GLU A 767 -27.43 -0.10 -45.64
CA GLU A 767 -28.72 -0.41 -46.27
C GLU A 767 -28.78 0.10 -47.72
N LEU A 768 -28.13 1.23 -48.02
CA LEU A 768 -28.09 1.81 -49.35
C LEU A 768 -27.27 0.95 -50.32
N THR A 769 -26.08 0.50 -49.92
CA THR A 769 -25.23 -0.36 -50.75
C THR A 769 -25.92 -1.68 -51.04
N SER A 770 -26.63 -2.24 -50.07
CA SER A 770 -27.47 -3.44 -50.26
C SER A 770 -28.61 -3.20 -51.26
N LEU A 771 -29.23 -2.01 -51.22
CA LEU A 771 -30.31 -1.62 -52.11
C LEU A 771 -29.81 -1.37 -53.55
N LEU A 772 -28.69 -0.67 -53.70
CA LEU A 772 -28.06 -0.38 -54.99
C LEU A 772 -27.55 -1.64 -55.68
N HIS A 773 -26.99 -2.59 -54.92
CA HIS A 773 -26.62 -3.91 -55.43
C HIS A 773 -27.82 -4.65 -56.06
N LEU A 774 -29.02 -4.48 -55.50
CA LEU A 774 -30.22 -5.07 -56.08
C LEU A 774 -30.73 -4.29 -57.30
N TYR A 775 -30.57 -2.96 -57.30
CA TYR A 775 -30.92 -2.13 -58.45
C TYR A 775 -29.94 -2.30 -59.63
N SER A 776 -28.69 -2.69 -59.38
CA SER A 776 -27.69 -2.95 -60.42
C SER A 776 -27.90 -4.24 -61.20
N PHE A 777 -28.72 -5.18 -60.70
CA PHE A 777 -29.05 -6.38 -61.45
C PHE A 777 -29.98 -6.09 -62.63
N THR A 778 -29.79 -6.78 -63.74
CA THR A 778 -30.77 -6.81 -64.83
C THR A 778 -32.02 -7.58 -64.39
N THR A 779 -33.13 -7.40 -65.12
CA THR A 779 -34.37 -8.12 -64.78
C THR A 779 -34.22 -9.64 -64.90
N ASP A 780 -33.41 -10.10 -65.85
CA ASP A 780 -33.12 -11.52 -66.02
C ASP A 780 -32.26 -12.07 -64.88
N GLU A 781 -31.23 -11.33 -64.45
CA GLU A 781 -30.42 -11.69 -63.27
C GLU A 781 -31.23 -11.73 -61.98
N LEU A 782 -32.17 -10.79 -61.79
CA LEU A 782 -33.10 -10.80 -60.65
C LEU A 782 -34.01 -12.04 -60.67
N ILE A 783 -34.50 -12.43 -61.85
CA ILE A 783 -35.35 -13.62 -62.01
C ILE A 783 -34.53 -14.90 -61.73
N LEU A 784 -33.29 -14.97 -62.24
CA LEU A 784 -32.39 -16.10 -61.99
C LEU A 784 -32.02 -16.22 -60.51
N SER A 785 -31.65 -15.10 -59.88
CA SER A 785 -31.34 -15.05 -58.44
C SER A 785 -32.54 -15.44 -57.57
N TYR A 786 -33.75 -15.04 -57.99
CA TYR A 786 -34.98 -15.48 -57.34
C TYR A 786 -35.13 -17.01 -57.40
N TYR A 787 -35.06 -17.62 -58.58
CA TYR A 787 -35.25 -19.06 -58.73
C TYR A 787 -34.13 -19.89 -58.11
N ALA A 788 -32.89 -19.42 -58.14
CA ALA A 788 -31.78 -20.06 -57.43
C ALA A 788 -32.09 -20.16 -55.94
N LYS A 789 -32.51 -19.06 -55.34
CA LYS A 789 -32.83 -19.01 -53.91
C LYS A 789 -34.11 -19.77 -53.56
N VAL A 790 -35.09 -19.83 -54.46
CA VAL A 790 -36.26 -20.72 -54.31
C VAL A 790 -35.82 -22.18 -54.26
N ALA A 791 -34.95 -22.64 -55.16
CA ALA A 791 -34.50 -24.03 -55.23
C ALA A 791 -33.66 -24.45 -54.00
N GLU A 792 -32.79 -23.57 -53.49
CA GLU A 792 -32.02 -23.81 -52.25
C GLU A 792 -32.93 -23.99 -51.03
N ASN A 793 -33.98 -23.17 -50.89
CA ASN A 793 -34.86 -23.19 -49.73
C ASN A 793 -35.74 -24.45 -49.63
N VAL A 794 -35.97 -25.16 -50.75
CA VAL A 794 -36.74 -26.42 -50.77
C VAL A 794 -36.07 -27.51 -49.92
N HIS A 795 -34.74 -27.47 -49.77
CA HIS A 795 -33.96 -28.50 -49.09
C HIS A 795 -33.85 -28.30 -47.56
N VAL A 796 -34.25 -27.12 -47.04
CA VAL A 796 -34.07 -26.74 -45.62
C VAL A 796 -35.31 -27.07 -44.76
N ASN A 797 -36.51 -27.14 -45.35
CA ASN A 797 -37.75 -27.40 -44.63
C ASN A 797 -38.22 -28.85 -44.80
N LEU A 798 -37.51 -29.79 -44.19
CA LEU A 798 -37.96 -31.19 -44.03
C LEU A 798 -38.94 -31.27 -42.86
N ASN A 799 -40.17 -30.76 -43.04
CA ASN A 799 -41.27 -31.09 -42.13
C ASN A 799 -41.83 -32.45 -42.54
N ASP A 800 -41.54 -33.49 -41.76
CA ASP A 800 -41.90 -34.90 -42.00
C ASP A 800 -43.42 -35.19 -42.12
N HIS A 801 -44.28 -34.19 -41.87
CA HIS A 801 -45.74 -34.36 -41.89
C HIS A 801 -46.45 -33.64 -43.06
N GLY A 802 -45.71 -33.00 -43.97
CA GLY A 802 -46.29 -32.29 -45.13
C GLY A 802 -46.45 -33.16 -46.40
N PRO A 803 -47.23 -32.69 -47.40
CA PRO A 803 -47.35 -33.36 -48.69
C PRO A 803 -46.01 -33.38 -49.41
N HIS A 804 -45.60 -34.55 -49.90
CA HIS A 804 -44.34 -34.74 -50.61
C HIS A 804 -44.51 -35.59 -51.86
N ILE A 805 -43.66 -35.34 -52.85
CA ILE A 805 -43.61 -36.08 -54.10
C ILE A 805 -42.32 -36.88 -54.17
N ASN A 806 -42.44 -38.16 -54.49
CA ASN A 806 -41.29 -39.02 -54.70
C ASN A 806 -40.90 -39.00 -56.17
N ILE A 807 -39.66 -38.61 -56.44
CA ILE A 807 -39.12 -38.57 -57.79
C ILE A 807 -37.74 -39.21 -57.84
N GLN A 808 -37.34 -39.68 -59.02
CA GLN A 808 -35.95 -40.00 -59.32
C GLN A 808 -35.50 -39.10 -60.45
N VAL A 809 -34.38 -38.42 -60.28
CA VAL A 809 -33.88 -37.49 -61.30
C VAL A 809 -32.38 -37.63 -61.43
N GLY A 810 -31.87 -37.47 -62.65
CA GLY A 810 -30.46 -37.35 -62.93
C GLY A 810 -30.22 -36.87 -64.36
N TYR A 811 -28.98 -36.62 -64.73
CA TYR A 811 -28.64 -36.15 -66.07
C TYR A 811 -27.49 -36.93 -66.71
N VAL A 812 -27.50 -37.00 -68.05
CA VAL A 812 -26.43 -37.57 -68.87
C VAL A 812 -25.92 -36.48 -69.83
N PRO A 813 -24.60 -36.16 -69.83
CA PRO A 813 -24.04 -35.29 -70.87
C PRO A 813 -24.03 -36.02 -72.22
N THR A 814 -24.51 -35.35 -73.25
CA THR A 814 -24.56 -35.86 -74.63
C THR A 814 -23.44 -35.26 -75.47
N THR A 815 -23.13 -35.87 -76.61
CA THR A 815 -21.96 -35.55 -77.45
C THR A 815 -22.00 -34.18 -78.16
N GLY A 816 -23.08 -33.40 -78.01
CA GLY A 816 -23.28 -32.11 -78.67
C GLY A 816 -23.53 -30.94 -77.72
N GLU A 817 -22.78 -30.84 -76.62
CA GLU A 817 -22.93 -29.79 -75.59
C GLU A 817 -24.35 -29.66 -75.04
N ASN A 818 -25.09 -30.77 -74.95
CA ASN A 818 -26.41 -30.82 -74.34
C ASN A 818 -26.40 -31.78 -73.14
N ALA A 819 -27.14 -31.44 -72.08
CA ALA A 819 -27.46 -32.31 -70.97
C ALA A 819 -28.87 -32.90 -71.18
N LEU A 820 -28.99 -34.23 -71.11
CA LEU A 820 -30.26 -34.93 -71.10
C LEU A 820 -30.66 -35.20 -69.65
N ILE A 821 -31.68 -34.52 -69.16
CA ILE A 821 -32.28 -34.78 -67.84
C ILE A 821 -33.30 -35.90 -67.97
N ILE A 822 -33.19 -36.91 -67.12
CA ILE A 822 -34.14 -38.02 -66.98
C ILE A 822 -34.83 -37.85 -65.64
N LEU A 823 -36.16 -37.72 -65.65
CA LEU A 823 -37.00 -37.57 -64.46
C LEU A 823 -38.06 -38.67 -64.46
N ASN A 824 -38.07 -39.50 -63.43
CA ASN A 824 -39.15 -40.43 -63.11
C ASN A 824 -40.01 -39.86 -61.97
N VAL A 825 -41.30 -39.68 -62.20
CA VAL A 825 -42.27 -39.30 -61.16
C VAL A 825 -42.90 -40.57 -60.59
N VAL A 826 -42.56 -40.91 -59.34
CA VAL A 826 -42.87 -42.21 -58.71
C VAL A 826 -44.24 -42.15 -58.03
N SER A 827 -44.37 -41.36 -56.96
CA SER A 827 -45.60 -41.31 -56.15
C SER A 827 -45.83 -39.95 -55.48
N LEU A 828 -47.04 -39.75 -54.96
CA LEU A 828 -47.45 -38.60 -54.16
C LEU A 828 -47.96 -39.07 -52.80
N ASP A 829 -47.34 -38.58 -51.72
CA ASP A 829 -47.63 -39.02 -50.36
C ASP A 829 -48.02 -37.84 -49.47
N ASN A 830 -48.73 -38.12 -48.37
CA ASN A 830 -49.18 -37.13 -47.38
C ASN A 830 -50.00 -35.95 -47.95
N VAL A 831 -50.81 -36.18 -48.99
CA VAL A 831 -51.71 -35.16 -49.53
C VAL A 831 -52.79 -34.85 -48.49
N PRO A 832 -52.96 -33.60 -48.04
CA PRO A 832 -54.07 -33.26 -47.17
C PRO A 832 -55.38 -33.55 -47.92
N GLN A 833 -56.23 -34.41 -47.34
CA GLN A 833 -57.55 -34.74 -47.91
C GLN A 833 -58.31 -33.44 -48.23
N LEU A 834 -58.41 -33.11 -49.52
CA LEU A 834 -59.10 -31.94 -50.03
C LEU A 834 -60.62 -32.16 -49.90
N ASN A 835 -61.16 -31.94 -48.69
CA ASN A 835 -62.58 -31.90 -48.32
C ASN A 835 -63.40 -33.20 -48.47
N SER A 836 -63.98 -33.62 -47.34
CA SER A 836 -64.97 -34.69 -47.12
C SER A 836 -66.37 -34.47 -47.73
N LEU A 837 -66.45 -33.92 -48.95
CA LEU A 837 -67.71 -33.82 -49.70
C LEU A 837 -67.59 -34.04 -51.20
N CYS A 838 -66.38 -33.99 -51.76
CA CYS A 838 -66.10 -34.57 -53.06
C CYS A 838 -65.08 -35.67 -52.79
N ASP A 839 -65.51 -36.93 -52.75
CA ASP A 839 -64.63 -38.09 -52.55
C ASP A 839 -63.66 -38.36 -53.72
N ARG A 840 -63.31 -37.32 -54.50
CA ARG A 840 -62.42 -37.41 -55.67
C ARG A 840 -61.41 -36.27 -55.67
N ILE A 841 -60.16 -36.63 -55.41
CA ILE A 841 -58.97 -35.85 -55.77
C ILE A 841 -58.41 -36.53 -57.01
N ASP A 842 -58.23 -35.76 -58.08
CA ASP A 842 -57.73 -36.23 -59.36
C ASP A 842 -56.36 -35.56 -59.63
N PRO A 843 -55.28 -35.92 -58.90
CA PRO A 843 -54.01 -35.22 -59.00
C PRO A 843 -53.28 -35.57 -60.30
N PHE A 844 -52.62 -34.57 -60.88
CA PHE A 844 -51.63 -34.72 -61.94
C PHE A 844 -50.43 -33.80 -61.68
N VAL A 845 -49.26 -34.21 -62.17
CA VAL A 845 -48.01 -33.47 -62.01
C VAL A 845 -47.73 -32.72 -63.29
N ARG A 846 -47.39 -31.44 -63.16
CA ARG A 846 -46.95 -30.56 -64.22
C ARG A 846 -45.46 -30.27 -64.04
N ILE A 847 -44.67 -30.51 -65.08
CA ILE A 847 -43.21 -30.33 -65.06
C ILE A 847 -42.82 -29.25 -66.07
N GLU A 848 -42.04 -28.27 -65.64
CA GLU A 848 -41.53 -27.16 -66.45
C GLU A 848 -40.09 -26.81 -66.10
N LEU A 849 -39.35 -26.33 -67.11
CA LEU A 849 -38.07 -25.67 -66.92
C LEU A 849 -38.27 -24.17 -66.68
N LEU A 850 -37.57 -23.62 -65.70
CA LEU A 850 -37.61 -22.22 -65.29
C LEU A 850 -36.21 -21.61 -65.21
N PRO A 851 -36.08 -20.29 -65.42
CA PRO A 851 -37.14 -19.33 -65.77
C PRO A 851 -37.57 -19.39 -67.26
N PRO A 852 -38.77 -18.91 -67.61
CA PRO A 852 -39.26 -18.87 -69.00
C PRO A 852 -38.43 -17.98 -69.94
N THR A 853 -37.60 -17.10 -69.37
CA THR A 853 -36.65 -16.26 -70.11
C THR A 853 -35.50 -17.09 -70.69
N LEU A 854 -35.02 -18.10 -69.96
CA LEU A 854 -34.06 -19.09 -70.46
C LEU A 854 -34.73 -20.23 -71.22
N TYR A 855 -35.94 -20.62 -70.79
CA TYR A 855 -36.70 -21.73 -71.36
C TYR A 855 -38.04 -21.27 -71.93
N PRO A 856 -38.05 -20.68 -73.15
CA PRO A 856 -39.29 -20.30 -73.81
C PRO A 856 -40.22 -21.51 -73.98
N PRO A 857 -41.52 -21.42 -73.61
CA PRO A 857 -42.45 -22.54 -73.69
C PRO A 857 -42.67 -23.12 -75.10
N GLN A 858 -42.30 -22.34 -76.13
CA GLN A 858 -42.36 -22.75 -77.54
C GLN A 858 -41.26 -23.76 -77.88
N CYS A 859 -40.09 -23.62 -77.26
CA CYS A 859 -38.93 -24.49 -77.47
C CYS A 859 -38.84 -25.60 -76.42
N PHE A 860 -39.28 -25.32 -75.20
CA PHE A 860 -39.30 -26.26 -74.08
C PHE A 860 -40.74 -26.45 -73.60
N PRO A 861 -41.49 -27.38 -74.21
CA PRO A 861 -42.90 -27.57 -73.91
C PRO A 861 -43.10 -28.09 -72.48
N LEU A 862 -44.28 -27.80 -71.95
CA LEU A 862 -44.68 -28.26 -70.64
C LEU A 862 -45.08 -29.74 -70.67
N HIS A 863 -44.59 -30.53 -69.72
CA HIS A 863 -44.96 -31.93 -69.59
C HIS A 863 -45.97 -32.13 -68.45
N LYS A 864 -46.86 -33.11 -68.61
CA LYS A 864 -47.85 -33.48 -67.59
C LYS A 864 -47.94 -34.99 -67.45
N THR A 865 -48.10 -35.47 -66.23
CA THR A 865 -48.46 -36.88 -66.00
C THR A 865 -49.93 -37.13 -66.31
N LYS A 866 -50.30 -38.40 -66.44
CA LYS A 866 -51.71 -38.82 -66.43
C LYS A 866 -52.37 -38.42 -65.11
N THR A 867 -53.62 -37.99 -65.18
CA THR A 867 -54.47 -37.72 -64.01
C THR A 867 -54.82 -39.02 -63.30
N LEU A 868 -54.53 -39.14 -62.00
CA LEU A 868 -54.92 -40.30 -61.20
C LEU A 868 -56.40 -40.15 -60.82
N ALA A 869 -57.28 -40.98 -61.39
CA ALA A 869 -58.70 -40.95 -61.02
C ALA A 869 -58.92 -41.79 -59.75
N ASN A 870 -59.72 -41.30 -58.80
CA ASN A 870 -60.16 -42.03 -57.59
C ASN A 870 -59.07 -42.43 -56.56
N CYS A 871 -57.82 -41.95 -56.67
CA CYS A 871 -56.79 -41.93 -55.61
C CYS A 871 -56.64 -43.19 -54.69
N GLU A 872 -56.87 -44.42 -55.18
CA GLU A 872 -56.60 -45.65 -54.40
C GLU A 872 -55.11 -46.08 -54.48
N GLU A 873 -54.39 -45.68 -55.53
CA GLU A 873 -52.93 -45.87 -55.67
C GLU A 873 -52.27 -44.53 -56.06
N SER A 874 -51.50 -43.93 -55.15
CA SER A 874 -50.84 -42.63 -55.34
C SER A 874 -49.59 -42.67 -56.25
N THR A 875 -49.49 -43.64 -57.18
CA THR A 875 -48.28 -43.91 -57.96
C THR A 875 -48.46 -43.61 -59.44
N TRP A 876 -47.57 -42.82 -60.06
CA TRP A 876 -47.55 -42.59 -61.50
C TRP A 876 -46.58 -43.51 -62.24
N ASN A 877 -45.35 -43.64 -61.72
CA ASN A 877 -44.19 -44.24 -62.41
C ASN A 877 -44.09 -43.80 -63.88
N GLN A 878 -44.03 -42.49 -64.12
CA GLN A 878 -43.94 -41.90 -65.46
C GLN A 878 -42.61 -41.18 -65.65
N ASP A 879 -41.93 -41.54 -66.73
CA ASP A 879 -40.64 -40.99 -67.10
C ASP A 879 -40.76 -39.83 -68.11
N PHE A 880 -39.93 -38.82 -67.91
CA PHE A 880 -39.79 -37.64 -68.75
C PHE A 880 -38.33 -37.41 -69.07
N GLN A 881 -38.06 -36.98 -70.30
CA GLN A 881 -36.72 -36.66 -70.78
C GLN A 881 -36.68 -35.23 -71.31
N PHE A 882 -35.70 -34.46 -70.87
CA PHE A 882 -35.50 -33.08 -71.29
C PHE A 882 -34.09 -32.90 -71.85
N LEU A 883 -33.99 -32.56 -73.14
CA LEU A 883 -32.70 -32.21 -73.75
C LEU A 883 -32.49 -30.71 -73.62
N ILE A 884 -31.40 -30.30 -72.97
CA ILE A 884 -31.12 -28.89 -72.66
C ILE A 884 -29.66 -28.57 -73.02
N PRO A 885 -29.37 -27.40 -73.62
CA PRO A 885 -28.00 -26.94 -73.79
C PRO A 885 -27.24 -26.89 -72.46
N GLN A 886 -26.03 -27.44 -72.43
CA GLN A 886 -25.22 -27.60 -71.23
C GLN A 886 -24.89 -26.24 -70.57
N GLN A 887 -24.77 -25.18 -71.36
CA GLN A 887 -24.62 -23.81 -70.87
C GLN A 887 -25.82 -23.35 -70.02
N LEU A 888 -27.05 -23.62 -70.47
CA LEU A 888 -28.27 -23.28 -69.73
C LEU A 888 -28.45 -24.19 -68.51
N PHE A 889 -28.07 -25.46 -68.64
CA PHE A 889 -28.12 -26.44 -67.56
C PHE A 889 -27.27 -26.03 -66.34
N TYR A 890 -26.07 -25.49 -66.55
CA TYR A 890 -25.21 -25.02 -65.46
C TYR A 890 -25.45 -23.56 -65.05
N THR A 891 -26.37 -22.85 -65.71
CA THR A 891 -26.69 -21.46 -65.35
C THR A 891 -27.33 -21.41 -63.96
N TYR A 892 -26.75 -20.62 -63.06
CA TYR A 892 -27.27 -20.44 -61.71
C TYR A 892 -28.67 -19.79 -61.75
N GLY A 893 -29.66 -20.43 -61.12
CA GLY A 893 -31.08 -20.05 -61.21
C GLY A 893 -31.90 -20.83 -62.23
N SER A 894 -31.26 -21.65 -63.07
CA SER A 894 -31.95 -22.65 -63.87
C SER A 894 -32.52 -23.74 -62.96
N SER A 895 -33.82 -23.99 -63.05
CA SER A 895 -34.53 -24.93 -62.18
C SER A 895 -35.60 -25.74 -62.90
N LEU A 896 -35.77 -26.98 -62.47
CA LEU A 896 -36.87 -27.84 -62.83
C LEU A 896 -37.98 -27.66 -61.78
N CYS A 897 -39.11 -27.11 -62.19
CA CYS A 897 -40.28 -26.90 -61.35
C CYS A 897 -41.30 -28.01 -61.57
N ILE A 898 -41.70 -28.62 -60.46
CA ILE A 898 -42.66 -29.72 -60.41
C ILE A 898 -43.85 -29.22 -59.61
N SER A 899 -44.98 -29.00 -60.29
CA SER A 899 -46.23 -28.52 -59.71
C SER A 899 -47.25 -29.65 -59.65
N VAL A 900 -47.77 -29.95 -58.47
CA VAL A 900 -48.85 -30.94 -58.30
C VAL A 900 -50.19 -30.21 -58.30
N LEU A 901 -51.05 -30.57 -59.24
CA LEU A 901 -52.34 -29.93 -59.48
C LEU A 901 -53.46 -30.97 -59.35
N ASP A 902 -54.58 -30.58 -58.75
CA ASP A 902 -55.80 -31.35 -58.70
C ASP A 902 -56.72 -30.94 -59.86
N HIS A 903 -57.21 -31.92 -60.62
CA HIS A 903 -58.08 -31.69 -61.76
C HIS A 903 -59.56 -31.61 -61.33
N ASP A 904 -60.09 -30.39 -61.25
CA ASP A 904 -61.51 -30.14 -61.02
C ASP A 904 -62.17 -29.67 -62.34
N ARG A 905 -63.40 -30.16 -62.62
CA ARG A 905 -64.17 -29.92 -63.85
C ARG A 905 -64.34 -28.44 -64.21
N LEU A 906 -64.18 -27.53 -63.23
CA LEU A 906 -64.28 -26.08 -63.41
C LEU A 906 -62.93 -25.37 -63.52
N CYS A 907 -61.90 -25.83 -62.80
CA CYS A 907 -60.54 -25.26 -62.86
C CYS A 907 -59.53 -26.11 -62.07
N ASN A 908 -58.33 -26.32 -62.63
CA ASN A 908 -57.25 -27.00 -61.92
C ASN A 908 -56.81 -26.24 -60.66
N GLN A 909 -56.67 -26.93 -59.53
CA GLN A 909 -56.27 -26.38 -58.24
C GLN A 909 -54.82 -26.76 -57.92
N LEU A 910 -54.02 -25.84 -57.39
CA LEU A 910 -52.62 -26.11 -57.05
C LEU A 910 -52.53 -26.72 -55.65
N ILE A 911 -51.97 -27.93 -55.52
CA ILE A 911 -51.70 -28.60 -54.25
C ILE A 911 -50.38 -28.08 -53.66
N GLY A 912 -49.33 -28.00 -54.47
CA GLY A 912 -48.03 -27.45 -54.09
C GLY A 912 -46.99 -27.55 -55.21
N ARG A 913 -45.80 -27.00 -54.97
CA ARG A 913 -44.68 -26.96 -55.93
C ARG A 913 -43.38 -27.35 -55.27
N THR A 914 -42.49 -27.97 -56.04
CA THR A 914 -41.10 -28.18 -55.65
C THR A 914 -40.17 -27.74 -56.79
N PHE A 915 -38.95 -27.34 -56.45
CA PHE A 915 -37.97 -26.78 -57.37
C PHE A 915 -36.63 -27.48 -57.17
N LEU A 916 -36.02 -27.88 -58.28
CA LEU A 916 -34.71 -28.53 -58.29
C LEU A 916 -33.76 -27.71 -59.15
N ALA A 917 -32.61 -27.33 -58.61
CA ALA A 917 -31.60 -26.65 -59.39
C ALA A 917 -30.99 -27.64 -60.40
N THR A 918 -30.96 -27.27 -61.68
CA THR A 918 -30.50 -28.21 -62.73
C THR A 918 -29.03 -28.58 -62.54
N ASN A 919 -28.20 -27.64 -62.09
CA ASN A 919 -26.77 -27.85 -61.81
C ASN A 919 -26.49 -28.78 -60.61
N GLN A 920 -27.47 -29.06 -59.75
CA GLN A 920 -27.35 -29.95 -58.61
C GLN A 920 -27.85 -31.37 -58.88
N LEU A 921 -28.38 -31.63 -60.09
CA LEU A 921 -28.87 -32.95 -60.44
C LEU A 921 -27.71 -33.96 -60.53
N PRO A 922 -27.90 -35.21 -60.05
CA PRO A 922 -26.82 -36.20 -60.06
C PRO A 922 -26.49 -36.64 -61.49
N ARG A 923 -25.20 -36.76 -61.79
CA ARG A 923 -24.72 -37.28 -63.09
C ARG A 923 -24.92 -38.79 -63.14
N LEU A 924 -25.46 -39.28 -64.25
CA LEU A 924 -25.70 -40.69 -64.51
C LEU A 924 -24.67 -41.24 -65.51
N GLU A 925 -24.24 -42.48 -65.28
CA GLU A 925 -23.29 -43.18 -66.17
C GLU A 925 -23.98 -43.89 -67.35
N SER A 926 -25.30 -44.05 -67.32
CA SER A 926 -26.06 -44.68 -68.41
C SER A 926 -27.47 -44.10 -68.54
N LEU A 927 -28.05 -44.24 -69.74
CA LEU A 927 -29.43 -43.85 -70.05
C LEU A 927 -30.51 -44.79 -69.46
N SER A 928 -30.12 -45.85 -68.75
CA SER A 928 -31.07 -46.81 -68.20
C SER A 928 -31.79 -46.24 -66.96
N ILE A 929 -33.12 -46.16 -67.04
CA ILE A 929 -34.03 -45.77 -65.94
C ILE A 929 -33.82 -46.64 -64.69
N ARG A 930 -33.41 -47.91 -64.86
CA ARG A 930 -33.11 -48.83 -63.74
C ARG A 930 -31.86 -48.44 -62.94
N LYS A 931 -31.01 -47.57 -63.48
CA LYS A 931 -29.82 -47.02 -62.80
C LYS A 931 -30.07 -45.61 -62.24
N LEU A 932 -31.32 -45.13 -62.22
CA LEU A 932 -31.64 -43.87 -61.55
C LEU A 932 -31.37 -43.99 -60.03
N PRO A 933 -31.05 -42.87 -59.37
CA PRO A 933 -30.88 -42.83 -57.91
C PRO A 933 -32.14 -43.32 -57.20
N LYS A 934 -32.00 -43.71 -55.92
CA LYS A 934 -33.17 -44.04 -55.10
C LYS A 934 -34.17 -42.87 -55.09
N PRO A 935 -35.49 -43.14 -55.05
CA PRO A 935 -36.50 -42.08 -55.01
C PRO A 935 -36.22 -41.09 -53.88
N GLN A 936 -36.12 -39.82 -54.25
CA GLN A 936 -36.00 -38.71 -53.32
C GLN A 936 -37.41 -38.16 -53.04
N SER A 937 -37.76 -38.09 -51.76
CA SER A 937 -38.96 -37.42 -51.29
C SER A 937 -38.72 -35.91 -51.26
N LEU A 938 -39.49 -35.16 -52.04
CA LEU A 938 -39.41 -33.70 -52.11
C LEU A 938 -40.66 -33.06 -51.51
N PRO A 939 -40.53 -32.17 -50.53
CA PRO A 939 -41.68 -31.48 -49.96
C PRO A 939 -42.32 -30.55 -50.99
N LEU A 940 -43.66 -30.53 -51.01
CA LEU A 940 -44.44 -29.64 -51.86
C LEU A 940 -44.76 -28.34 -51.12
N GLN A 941 -44.14 -27.25 -51.55
CA GLN A 941 -44.36 -25.93 -50.98
C GLN A 941 -45.71 -25.35 -51.43
N GLN A 942 -46.50 -24.84 -50.47
CA GLN A 942 -47.78 -24.18 -50.72
C GLN A 942 -47.60 -22.65 -50.90
N PRO A 943 -48.33 -22.00 -51.84
CA PRO A 943 -48.19 -20.56 -52.09
C PRO A 943 -48.50 -19.61 -50.94
N ASP A 944 -49.36 -19.95 -49.97
CA ASP A 944 -49.68 -19.04 -48.84
C ASP A 944 -48.84 -19.22 -47.58
N ASP A 945 -48.11 -20.34 -47.42
CA ASP A 945 -47.08 -20.42 -46.37
C ASP A 945 -46.07 -19.28 -46.56
N GLY A 946 -45.81 -18.89 -47.80
CA GLY A 946 -44.95 -17.76 -48.16
C GLY A 946 -45.58 -16.36 -48.07
N HIS A 947 -46.82 -16.15 -47.64
CA HIS A 947 -47.43 -14.81 -47.72
C HIS A 947 -48.15 -14.29 -46.46
N GLN A 948 -48.52 -15.11 -45.47
CA GLN A 948 -49.18 -14.62 -44.24
C GLN A 948 -48.58 -15.10 -42.91
N GLN A 949 -47.60 -16.00 -42.90
CA GLN A 949 -46.71 -16.25 -41.75
C GLN A 949 -45.25 -16.29 -42.24
N PRO A 950 -44.22 -16.13 -41.37
CA PRO A 950 -42.90 -15.59 -41.73
C PRO A 950 -41.97 -16.60 -42.43
N TYR A 951 -42.40 -17.16 -43.56
CA TYR A 951 -41.54 -17.88 -44.51
C TYR A 951 -40.61 -16.96 -45.31
N TYR A 952 -40.83 -15.64 -45.22
CA TYR A 952 -39.86 -14.61 -45.61
C TYR A 952 -38.78 -14.37 -44.53
N LYS A 953 -38.40 -15.39 -43.75
CA LYS A 953 -37.24 -15.28 -42.85
C LYS A 953 -35.92 -15.21 -43.60
N VAL A 954 -35.85 -15.69 -44.85
CA VAL A 954 -34.74 -15.33 -45.74
C VAL A 954 -35.01 -13.94 -46.29
N THR A 955 -34.44 -12.94 -45.61
CA THR A 955 -34.49 -11.50 -45.95
C THR A 955 -34.22 -11.24 -47.43
N GLU A 956 -33.49 -12.10 -48.13
CA GLU A 956 -33.09 -11.92 -49.52
C GLU A 956 -34.14 -12.30 -50.57
N LEU A 957 -34.90 -13.39 -50.40
CA LEU A 957 -35.93 -13.80 -51.38
C LEU A 957 -37.04 -12.75 -51.52
N LYS A 958 -37.40 -12.13 -50.38
CA LYS A 958 -38.36 -11.02 -50.32
C LYS A 958 -37.84 -9.79 -51.05
N LYS A 959 -36.54 -9.51 -50.99
CA LYS A 959 -35.89 -8.38 -51.67
C LYS A 959 -35.98 -8.54 -53.19
N PHE A 960 -35.64 -9.71 -53.75
CA PHE A 960 -35.72 -9.97 -55.19
C PHE A 960 -37.16 -9.87 -55.73
N TYR A 961 -38.13 -10.52 -55.07
CA TYR A 961 -39.53 -10.47 -55.50
C TYR A 961 -40.13 -9.05 -55.39
N LYS A 962 -39.82 -8.30 -54.32
CA LYS A 962 -40.25 -6.91 -54.16
C LYS A 962 -39.69 -6.03 -55.28
N MET A 963 -38.41 -6.20 -55.61
CA MET A 963 -37.76 -5.47 -56.71
C MET A 963 -38.40 -5.77 -58.07
N LEU A 964 -38.63 -7.04 -58.40
CA LEU A 964 -39.32 -7.45 -59.63
C LEU A 964 -40.76 -6.94 -59.70
N LYS A 965 -41.45 -6.86 -58.56
CA LYS A 965 -42.79 -6.26 -58.46
C LYS A 965 -42.76 -4.76 -58.74
N GLU A 966 -41.77 -4.04 -58.23
CA GLU A 966 -41.56 -2.61 -58.54
C GLU A 966 -41.27 -2.41 -60.04
N ARG A 967 -40.36 -3.21 -60.61
CA ARG A 967 -40.02 -3.17 -62.06
C ARG A 967 -41.18 -3.51 -62.98
N SER A 968 -42.13 -4.34 -62.54
CA SER A 968 -43.27 -4.78 -63.36
C SER A 968 -44.16 -3.65 -63.90
N ALA A 969 -44.09 -2.45 -63.29
CA ALA A 969 -44.77 -1.27 -63.79
C ALA A 969 -44.28 -0.85 -65.18
N TYR A 970 -42.97 -1.00 -65.46
CA TYR A 970 -42.34 -0.50 -66.69
C TYR A 970 -41.63 -1.59 -67.52
N ASP A 971 -41.20 -2.70 -66.93
CA ASP A 971 -40.54 -3.81 -67.62
C ASP A 971 -41.54 -4.94 -67.96
N LYS A 972 -41.60 -5.31 -69.24
CA LYS A 972 -42.49 -6.37 -69.76
C LYS A 972 -42.14 -7.76 -69.22
N THR A 973 -40.85 -8.08 -69.09
CA THR A 973 -40.33 -9.36 -68.59
C THR A 973 -40.64 -9.53 -67.11
N ALA A 974 -40.38 -8.48 -66.31
CA ALA A 974 -40.78 -8.46 -64.89
C ALA A 974 -42.30 -8.58 -64.72
N ARG A 975 -43.09 -7.93 -65.58
CA ARG A 975 -44.56 -8.03 -65.58
C ARG A 975 -45.04 -9.43 -65.92
N ALA A 976 -44.40 -10.12 -66.87
CA ALA A 976 -44.71 -11.50 -67.21
C ALA A 976 -44.41 -12.45 -66.03
N PHE A 977 -43.26 -12.29 -65.38
CA PHE A 977 -42.89 -13.02 -64.16
C PHE A 977 -43.90 -12.81 -63.03
N ILE A 978 -44.23 -11.56 -62.69
CA ILE A 978 -45.20 -11.26 -61.62
C ILE A 978 -46.60 -11.79 -61.94
N ARG A 979 -47.03 -11.74 -63.20
CA ARG A 979 -48.32 -12.33 -63.62
C ARG A 979 -48.33 -13.84 -63.42
N ARG A 980 -47.23 -14.52 -63.73
CA ARG A 980 -47.07 -15.96 -63.54
C ARG A 980 -47.17 -16.35 -62.07
N GLU A 981 -46.42 -15.68 -61.19
CA GLU A 981 -46.44 -15.96 -59.76
C GLU A 981 -47.79 -15.60 -59.13
N LYS A 982 -48.43 -14.50 -59.56
CA LYS A 982 -49.81 -14.18 -59.15
C LYS A 982 -50.82 -15.22 -59.63
N ALA A 983 -50.67 -15.75 -60.84
CA ALA A 983 -51.56 -16.78 -61.38
C ALA A 983 -51.45 -18.08 -60.56
N ALA A 984 -50.23 -18.48 -60.21
CA ALA A 984 -49.97 -19.58 -59.30
C ALA A 984 -50.66 -19.41 -57.95
N LYS A 985 -50.48 -18.24 -57.33
CA LYS A 985 -51.12 -17.89 -56.06
C LYS A 985 -52.66 -17.90 -56.16
N LYS A 986 -53.22 -17.40 -57.27
CA LYS A 986 -54.66 -17.39 -57.51
C LYS A 986 -55.24 -18.79 -57.67
N MET A 987 -54.50 -19.73 -58.30
CA MET A 987 -54.89 -21.14 -58.38
C MET A 987 -54.97 -21.79 -57.00
N TYR A 988 -54.11 -21.38 -56.07
CA TYR A 988 -54.10 -21.85 -54.69
C TYR A 988 -55.18 -21.18 -53.82
N LEU A 989 -55.29 -19.85 -53.79
CA LEU A 989 -56.28 -19.14 -52.96
C LEU A 989 -57.73 -19.48 -53.32
N LYS A 990 -58.02 -19.72 -54.61
CA LYS A 990 -59.34 -20.22 -55.03
C LYS A 990 -59.68 -21.56 -54.39
N SER A 991 -58.69 -22.41 -54.14
CA SER A 991 -58.88 -23.68 -53.42
C SER A 991 -59.27 -23.44 -51.96
N LEU A 992 -58.61 -22.50 -51.27
CA LEU A 992 -58.89 -22.17 -49.86
C LEU A 992 -60.26 -21.49 -49.66
N SER A 993 -60.61 -20.51 -50.50
CA SER A 993 -61.91 -19.82 -50.41
C SER A 993 -63.08 -20.78 -50.64
N ARG A 994 -62.97 -21.71 -51.60
CA ARG A 994 -63.96 -22.77 -51.78
C ARG A 994 -64.02 -23.71 -50.58
N ARG A 995 -62.87 -24.09 -50.00
CA ARG A 995 -62.81 -24.90 -48.77
C ARG A 995 -63.61 -24.26 -47.63
N PHE A 996 -63.45 -22.96 -47.39
CA PHE A 996 -64.19 -22.23 -46.36
C PHE A 996 -65.69 -22.11 -46.66
N SER A 997 -66.08 -21.75 -47.88
CA SER A 997 -67.50 -21.63 -48.25
C SER A 997 -68.26 -22.96 -48.17
N ILE A 998 -67.59 -24.08 -48.44
CA ILE A 998 -68.19 -25.43 -48.36
C ILE A 998 -68.26 -25.90 -46.89
N ARG A 999 -67.23 -25.65 -46.08
CA ARG A 999 -67.27 -25.93 -44.61
C ARG A 999 -68.42 -25.16 -43.93
N LEU A 1000 -68.63 -23.90 -44.30
CA LEU A 1000 -69.73 -23.07 -43.76
C LEU A 1000 -71.11 -23.62 -44.17
N LYS A 1001 -71.24 -24.14 -45.40
CA LYS A 1001 -72.48 -24.82 -45.86
C LYS A 1001 -72.74 -26.15 -45.14
N ASN A 1002 -71.69 -26.86 -44.71
CA ASN A 1002 -71.82 -28.12 -43.97
C ASN A 1002 -72.15 -27.92 -42.50
N LEU A 1003 -71.57 -26.90 -41.86
CA LEU A 1003 -71.96 -26.51 -40.50
C LEU A 1003 -73.45 -26.11 -40.45
N ARG A 1004 -73.98 -25.45 -41.49
CA ARG A 1004 -75.42 -25.17 -41.63
C ARG A 1004 -76.29 -26.40 -41.92
N LYS A 1005 -75.74 -27.48 -42.50
CA LYS A 1005 -76.47 -28.74 -42.71
C LYS A 1005 -76.46 -29.63 -41.46
N LEU A 1006 -75.40 -29.57 -40.67
CA LEU A 1006 -75.31 -30.26 -39.38
C LEU A 1006 -76.20 -29.60 -38.32
N SER A 1007 -76.36 -28.27 -38.33
CA SER A 1007 -77.28 -27.56 -37.41
C SER A 1007 -78.78 -27.74 -37.71
N VAL A 1008 -79.15 -28.48 -38.76
CA VAL A 1008 -80.55 -28.82 -39.09
C VAL A 1008 -80.85 -30.30 -38.76
N ARG A 1009 -79.86 -31.03 -38.25
CA ARG A 1009 -79.96 -32.43 -37.82
C ARG A 1009 -79.70 -32.63 -36.31
N GLU A 1010 -79.65 -31.55 -35.54
CA GLU A 1010 -79.78 -31.52 -34.09
C GLU A 1010 -81.10 -30.85 -33.69
#